data_AF-A0A433PWK8-F1
#
_entry.id   AF-A0A433PWK8-F1
#
_cell.length_a   1.000
_cell.length_b   1.000
_cell.length_c   1.000
_cell.angle_alpha   90.00
_cell.angle_beta   90.00
_cell.angle_gamma   90.00
#
_symmetry.space_group_name_H-M   'P 1'
#
loop_
_entity.id
_entity.type
_entity.pdbx_description
1 polymer ?
#
loop_
_entity_poly.entity_id
_entity_poly.type
_entity_poly.pdbx_seq_one_letter_code
_entity_poly.pdbx_strand_id
1 'polypeptide(L)'
;MAQTSMKVLAVGSANGQLVELFAKVATINSKNGPFDILLCSGDLFGENSDPEVLRDLINNKIDIPITTYFITGSCPLPSLISEHIQQSHGEVCNNLFHLGKQGVLTTAQGCRIAYLSGSHYPEHYDATAVESADGASNPSLPNEEMYFHSTDVASLVATPTPPSTPPGVDILLTFEWPQGIARLSSQKVPPSLVGAQPIAELAAGLQPRYHFAGKEKLFLEREPYRNVGGGPGKPIAGHVTRFIGLGEVGNKDKIRWFYAFNMSPLSSIQPSALLVQPPNTTDFPFLLSSQHGQSRGAKRPLHGGNAENSSFFWGSGSSAGGPSAGGDGRDNKRRAPPDTYVCNRCNVPGHWIKDCPHGPAVDPSAPKALPENYICRLCNTPGHHIKDCPEAANNKPSAPRLPPEGYICKICNESGHFVRECPKKEERDREHAVRGERRTREDSGEFYGLSMVVFVLIQSYFYKSRANIWCPEHTLSPLCLSHTADACWFCLANPKVAKHLIISIGSEIYLTLAKGPLTSSSSSGSLIPGGGHVLLIPISHYPSFRKIPMEIQIDVVAELERFKSALRRMFDGYGCDMVVFEVSRESAKGQTHAHFQVVPIPKEKSEGLEEAFVEEGRTQVVRMKFTKVLPENPDASYFKVDLPNSTSLVYIIKPQERFNLQFGRIVLAKILGTPDRADWKACPQSEDEEKRDAQAFKNAFREFDFTMD
;
A
#
# COMPACT_ATOMS: atom_id res chain seq x y z
N MET A 1 6.69 17.92 9.20
CA MET A 1 6.23 16.67 9.83
C MET A 1 7.43 15.96 10.43
N ALA A 2 7.36 15.57 11.71
CA ALA A 2 8.42 14.79 12.35
C ALA A 2 8.47 13.39 11.71
N GLN A 3 9.67 12.92 11.38
CA GLN A 3 9.87 11.62 10.75
C GLN A 3 9.63 10.51 11.80
N THR A 4 8.46 9.86 11.75
CA THR A 4 8.17 8.71 12.61
C THR A 4 8.87 7.48 12.03
N SER A 5 9.71 6.82 12.83
CA SER A 5 10.37 5.57 12.45
C SER A 5 9.68 4.40 13.15
N MET A 6 9.52 3.29 12.44
CA MET A 6 9.04 2.02 12.98
C MET A 6 10.05 0.90 12.73
N LYS A 7 10.05 -0.09 13.62
CA LYS A 7 10.84 -1.32 13.54
C LYS A 7 9.95 -2.46 13.07
N VAL A 8 10.29 -3.08 11.95
CA VAL A 8 9.53 -4.17 11.34
C VAL A 8 10.35 -5.44 11.41
N LEU A 9 9.72 -6.54 11.83
CA LEU A 9 10.24 -7.89 11.70
C LEU A 9 9.39 -8.63 10.65
N ALA A 10 10.02 -9.27 9.68
CA ALA A 10 9.36 -10.14 8.71
C ALA A 10 9.92 -11.56 8.82
N VAL A 11 9.06 -12.56 8.72
CA VAL A 11 9.39 -13.98 8.80
C VAL A 11 8.74 -14.76 7.64
N GLY A 12 9.42 -15.81 7.19
CA GLY A 12 8.89 -16.75 6.22
C GLY A 12 7.90 -17.74 6.84
N SER A 13 7.61 -18.82 6.11
CA SER A 13 6.65 -19.84 6.51
C SER A 13 7.06 -20.56 7.79
N ALA A 14 6.11 -20.72 8.72
CA ALA A 14 6.33 -21.43 9.97
C ALA A 14 5.91 -22.90 9.91
N ASN A 15 5.03 -23.25 8.97
CA ASN A 15 4.52 -24.60 8.74
C ASN A 15 3.99 -25.27 10.01
N GLY A 16 3.31 -24.51 10.87
CA GLY A 16 2.74 -24.99 12.13
C GLY A 16 3.70 -25.03 13.33
N GLN A 17 4.97 -24.64 13.17
CA GLN A 17 5.95 -24.57 14.29
C GLN A 17 5.76 -23.31 15.16
N LEU A 18 4.53 -23.08 15.64
CA LEU A 18 4.13 -21.83 16.29
C LEU A 18 4.90 -21.55 17.58
N VAL A 19 5.05 -22.55 18.45
CA VAL A 19 5.75 -22.41 19.74
C VAL A 19 7.22 -22.05 19.52
N GLU A 20 7.90 -22.72 18.58
CA GLU A 20 9.29 -22.44 18.25
C GLU A 20 9.45 -21.06 17.61
N LEU A 21 8.55 -20.70 16.68
CA LEU A 21 8.53 -19.38 16.05
C LEU A 21 8.45 -18.28 17.12
N PHE A 22 7.41 -18.28 17.95
CA PHE A 22 7.16 -17.17 18.87
C PHE A 22 8.19 -17.11 20.01
N ALA A 23 8.74 -18.24 20.45
CA ALA A 23 9.88 -18.25 21.37
C ALA A 23 11.12 -17.57 20.77
N LYS A 24 11.42 -17.84 19.48
CA LYS A 24 12.53 -17.18 18.78
C LYS A 24 12.24 -15.71 18.52
N VAL A 25 11.01 -15.36 18.13
CA VAL A 25 10.58 -13.97 17.96
C VAL A 25 10.73 -13.18 19.26
N ALA A 26 10.31 -13.72 20.41
CA ALA A 26 10.50 -13.07 21.71
C ALA A 26 11.99 -12.82 22.02
N THR A 27 12.86 -13.77 21.66
CA THR A 27 14.32 -13.62 21.79
C THR A 27 14.88 -12.54 20.86
N ILE A 28 14.38 -12.45 19.62
CA ILE A 28 14.78 -11.41 18.67
C ILE A 28 14.29 -10.03 19.14
N ASN A 29 13.05 -9.94 19.63
CA ASN A 29 12.42 -8.72 20.12
C ASN A 29 13.15 -8.17 21.36
N SER A 30 13.48 -9.02 22.33
CA SER A 30 14.25 -8.60 23.50
C SER A 30 15.66 -8.09 23.16
N LYS A 31 16.29 -8.65 22.11
CA LYS A 31 17.66 -8.26 21.70
C LYS A 31 17.70 -7.02 20.80
N ASN A 32 16.76 -6.88 19.88
CA ASN A 32 16.82 -5.89 18.80
C ASN A 32 15.60 -4.95 18.73
N GLY A 33 14.57 -5.23 19.52
CA GLY A 33 13.31 -4.50 19.53
C GLY A 33 13.32 -3.23 20.38
N PRO A 34 12.15 -2.79 20.89
CA PRO A 34 10.84 -3.36 20.61
C PRO A 34 10.49 -3.22 19.11
N PHE A 35 10.03 -4.28 18.47
CA PHE A 35 9.48 -4.23 17.11
C PHE A 35 8.02 -3.78 17.18
N ASP A 36 7.62 -2.90 16.25
CA ASP A 36 6.24 -2.41 16.17
C ASP A 36 5.30 -3.47 15.58
N ILE A 37 5.76 -4.20 14.55
CA ILE A 37 4.99 -5.24 13.87
C ILE A 37 5.84 -6.44 13.47
N LEU A 38 5.21 -7.61 13.40
CA LEU A 38 5.71 -8.84 12.81
C LEU A 38 4.88 -9.20 11.57
N LEU A 39 5.51 -9.46 10.44
CA LEU A 39 4.87 -9.91 9.22
C LEU A 39 5.26 -11.36 8.91
N CYS A 40 4.29 -12.25 8.71
CA CYS A 40 4.52 -13.61 8.25
C CYS A 40 4.06 -13.77 6.81
N SER A 41 4.99 -14.10 5.91
CA SER A 41 4.77 -14.09 4.45
C SER A 41 4.07 -15.33 3.90
N GLY A 42 3.27 -16.05 4.71
CA GLY A 42 2.52 -17.24 4.30
C GLY A 42 2.75 -18.45 5.20
N ASP A 43 1.90 -19.47 5.09
CA ASP A 43 2.00 -20.78 5.74
C ASP A 43 2.47 -20.71 7.21
N LEU A 44 1.79 -19.87 7.99
CA LEU A 44 1.97 -19.82 9.44
C LEU A 44 1.55 -21.16 10.07
N PHE A 45 0.41 -21.69 9.61
CA PHE A 45 -0.07 -23.03 9.91
C PHE A 45 0.44 -24.03 8.86
N GLY A 46 0.51 -25.30 9.21
CA GLY A 46 0.83 -26.40 8.29
C GLY A 46 -0.30 -27.42 8.20
N GLU A 47 -0.23 -28.34 7.23
CA GLU A 47 -1.22 -29.40 6.98
C GLU A 47 -1.52 -30.26 8.22
N ASN A 48 -0.53 -30.47 9.10
CA ASN A 48 -0.63 -31.27 10.32
C ASN A 48 -0.57 -30.41 11.59
N SER A 49 -1.15 -29.21 11.58
CA SER A 49 -1.19 -28.35 12.76
C SER A 49 -1.92 -29.06 13.90
N ASP A 50 -1.24 -29.21 15.04
CA ASP A 50 -1.78 -29.93 16.21
C ASP A 50 -3.04 -29.21 16.74
N PRO A 51 -4.22 -29.86 16.76
CA PRO A 51 -5.45 -29.26 17.27
C PRO A 51 -5.35 -28.76 18.71
N GLU A 52 -4.52 -29.36 19.57
CA GLU A 52 -4.30 -28.87 20.93
C GLU A 52 -3.56 -27.54 20.93
N VAL A 53 -2.50 -27.41 20.13
CA VAL A 53 -1.75 -26.17 19.96
C VAL A 53 -2.63 -25.07 19.36
N LEU A 54 -3.51 -25.40 18.41
CA LEU A 54 -4.46 -24.44 17.85
C LEU A 54 -5.47 -23.94 18.90
N ARG A 55 -5.98 -24.83 19.75
CA ARG A 55 -6.86 -24.42 20.87
C ARG A 55 -6.12 -23.58 21.89
N ASP A 56 -4.87 -23.91 22.19
CA ASP A 56 -4.03 -23.15 23.11
C ASP A 56 -3.71 -21.75 22.54
N LEU A 57 -3.52 -21.64 21.22
CA LEU A 57 -3.39 -20.37 20.52
C LEU A 57 -4.65 -19.51 20.68
N ILE A 58 -5.83 -20.05 20.30
CA ILE A 58 -7.12 -19.34 20.39
C ILE A 58 -7.44 -18.91 21.84
N ASN A 59 -7.13 -19.78 22.81
CA ASN A 59 -7.35 -19.51 24.23
C ASN A 59 -6.25 -18.63 24.87
N ASN A 60 -5.37 -18.00 24.07
CA ASN A 60 -4.31 -17.10 24.54
C ASN A 60 -3.29 -17.75 25.50
N LYS A 61 -3.06 -19.06 25.39
CA LYS A 61 -2.01 -19.75 26.16
C LYS A 61 -0.64 -19.65 25.51
N ILE A 62 -0.60 -19.35 24.21
CA ILE A 62 0.64 -19.06 23.48
C ILE A 62 0.79 -17.54 23.40
N ASP A 63 1.83 -17.01 24.03
CA ASP A 63 2.10 -15.57 24.03
C ASP A 63 2.68 -15.11 22.68
N ILE A 64 2.08 -14.06 22.13
CA ILE A 64 2.47 -13.46 20.86
C ILE A 64 3.12 -12.09 21.16
N PRO A 65 4.47 -12.02 21.16
CA PRO A 65 5.22 -10.91 21.76
C PRO A 65 5.22 -9.61 20.94
N ILE A 66 4.77 -9.66 19.68
CA ILE A 66 4.69 -8.52 18.75
C ILE A 66 3.36 -8.66 18.01
N THR A 67 2.68 -7.54 17.75
CA THR A 67 1.52 -7.51 16.85
C THR A 67 1.89 -8.12 15.49
N THR A 68 1.31 -9.29 15.22
CA THR A 68 1.68 -10.19 14.12
C THR A 68 0.57 -10.23 13.09
N TYR A 69 0.91 -9.92 11.84
CA TYR A 69 0.04 -10.05 10.70
C TYR A 69 0.54 -11.16 9.78
N PHE A 70 -0.35 -12.03 9.33
CA PHE A 70 0.01 -13.10 8.40
C PHE A 70 -0.98 -13.22 7.25
N ILE A 71 -0.48 -13.71 6.12
CA ILE A 71 -1.24 -14.07 4.94
C ILE A 71 -1.33 -15.59 4.80
N THR A 72 -2.29 -16.08 4.01
CA THR A 72 -2.37 -17.50 3.64
C THR A 72 -1.36 -17.79 2.53
N GLY A 73 -0.68 -18.94 2.59
CA GLY A 73 0.29 -19.37 1.60
C GLY A 73 -0.26 -20.48 0.71
N SER A 74 0.45 -21.60 0.66
CA SER A 74 0.05 -22.81 -0.07
C SER A 74 -0.78 -23.79 0.76
N CYS A 75 -0.86 -23.62 2.08
CA CYS A 75 -1.70 -24.43 2.95
C CYS A 75 -2.99 -23.66 3.28
N PRO A 76 -4.17 -24.31 3.27
CA PRO A 76 -5.39 -23.69 3.74
C PRO A 76 -5.33 -23.50 5.26
N LEU A 77 -6.11 -22.56 5.79
CA LEU A 77 -6.21 -22.40 7.23
C LEU A 77 -6.85 -23.66 7.85
N PRO A 78 -6.41 -24.12 9.03
CA PRO A 78 -7.12 -25.16 9.77
C PRO A 78 -8.57 -24.74 10.02
N SER A 79 -9.53 -25.67 9.87
CA SER A 79 -10.96 -25.36 9.98
C SER A 79 -11.30 -24.61 11.27
N LEU A 80 -10.75 -25.05 12.40
CA LEU A 80 -10.89 -24.42 13.71
C LEU A 80 -10.46 -22.93 13.70
N ILE A 81 -9.38 -22.61 13.00
CA ILE A 81 -8.88 -21.24 12.87
C ILE A 81 -9.78 -20.45 11.91
N SER A 82 -10.12 -21.03 10.75
CA SER A 82 -10.98 -20.37 9.75
C SER A 82 -12.36 -19.99 10.31
N GLU A 83 -13.00 -20.88 11.08
CA GLU A 83 -14.28 -20.61 11.73
C GLU A 83 -14.14 -19.52 12.82
N HIS A 84 -13.04 -19.54 13.56
CA HIS A 84 -12.79 -18.55 14.61
C HIS A 84 -12.60 -17.14 14.01
N ILE A 85 -11.74 -17.00 12.99
CA ILE A 85 -11.45 -15.69 12.38
C ILE A 85 -12.65 -15.07 11.67
N GLN A 86 -13.60 -15.87 11.19
CA GLN A 86 -14.86 -15.37 10.63
C GLN A 86 -15.72 -14.67 11.70
N GLN A 87 -15.64 -15.12 12.96
CA GLN A 87 -16.38 -14.53 14.09
C GLN A 87 -15.62 -13.37 14.75
N SER A 88 -14.29 -13.36 14.66
CA SER A 88 -13.41 -12.39 15.33
C SER A 88 -12.76 -11.38 14.37
N HIS A 89 -13.32 -11.20 13.17
CA HIS A 89 -12.86 -10.22 12.16
C HIS A 89 -11.36 -10.35 11.83
N GLY A 90 -10.85 -11.57 11.68
CA GLY A 90 -9.45 -11.84 11.34
C GLY A 90 -8.50 -12.02 12.53
N GLU A 91 -8.92 -11.74 13.77
CA GLU A 91 -8.07 -11.96 14.96
C GLU A 91 -8.07 -13.45 15.38
N VAL A 92 -6.92 -14.10 15.37
CA VAL A 92 -6.78 -15.51 15.82
C VAL A 92 -6.68 -15.58 17.34
N CYS A 93 -5.89 -14.68 17.91
CA CYS A 93 -5.71 -14.48 19.34
C CYS A 93 -5.04 -13.11 19.57
N ASN A 94 -4.78 -12.75 20.83
CA ASN A 94 -4.15 -11.48 21.15
C ASN A 94 -2.84 -11.29 20.36
N ASN A 95 -2.77 -10.18 19.63
CA ASN A 95 -1.63 -9.81 18.78
C ASN A 95 -1.39 -10.71 17.55
N LEU A 96 -2.34 -11.56 17.13
CA LEU A 96 -2.20 -12.37 15.93
C LEU A 96 -3.40 -12.21 14.99
N PHE A 97 -3.16 -11.69 13.80
CA PHE A 97 -4.20 -11.31 12.84
C PHE A 97 -3.95 -11.90 11.46
N HIS A 98 -4.97 -12.56 10.91
CA HIS A 98 -5.04 -12.92 9.51
C HIS A 98 -5.48 -11.72 8.68
N LEU A 99 -4.75 -11.43 7.60
CA LEU A 99 -5.07 -10.30 6.74
C LEU A 99 -6.19 -10.60 5.72
N GLY A 100 -6.56 -11.86 5.54
CA GLY A 100 -7.54 -12.26 4.51
C GLY A 100 -6.91 -12.45 3.12
N LYS A 101 -7.75 -12.48 2.08
CA LYS A 101 -7.33 -12.82 0.71
C LYS A 101 -6.44 -11.74 0.07
N GLN A 102 -6.88 -10.49 0.10
CA GLN A 102 -6.17 -9.35 -0.46
C GLN A 102 -6.61 -8.05 0.23
N GLY A 103 -5.73 -7.05 0.29
CA GLY A 103 -6.10 -5.72 0.76
C GLY A 103 -4.91 -4.80 1.04
N VAL A 104 -5.20 -3.65 1.65
CA VAL A 104 -4.19 -2.71 2.16
C VAL A 104 -4.49 -2.39 3.61
N LEU A 105 -3.62 -2.83 4.50
CA LEU A 105 -3.65 -2.48 5.93
C LEU A 105 -2.85 -1.19 6.15
N THR A 106 -3.40 -0.26 6.94
CA THR A 106 -2.64 0.91 7.42
C THR A 106 -2.42 0.77 8.92
N THR A 107 -1.16 0.70 9.36
CA THR A 107 -0.85 0.66 10.80
C THR A 107 -1.03 2.03 11.45
N ALA A 108 -1.11 2.11 12.79
CA ALA A 108 -1.25 3.42 13.45
C ALA A 108 -0.05 4.35 13.27
N GLN A 109 1.13 3.82 12.97
CA GLN A 109 2.32 4.60 12.60
C GLN A 109 2.20 5.16 11.16
N GLY A 110 1.13 4.85 10.44
CA GLY A 110 0.85 5.29 9.08
C GLY A 110 1.54 4.45 8.01
N CYS A 111 1.95 3.21 8.32
CA CYS A 111 2.58 2.29 7.39
C CYS A 111 1.54 1.57 6.54
N ARG A 112 1.62 1.69 5.22
CA ARG A 112 0.70 1.04 4.28
C ARG A 112 1.25 -0.30 3.79
N ILE A 113 0.61 -1.38 4.20
CA ILE A 113 0.98 -2.76 3.89
C ILE A 113 -0.05 -3.32 2.92
N ALA A 114 0.29 -3.38 1.64
CA ALA A 114 -0.49 -4.14 0.67
C ALA A 114 -0.16 -5.62 0.81
N TYR A 115 -1.17 -6.49 0.69
CA TYR A 115 -0.98 -7.93 0.82
C TYR A 115 -1.84 -8.72 -0.15
N LEU A 116 -1.31 -9.87 -0.57
CA LEU A 116 -2.01 -10.85 -1.40
C LEU A 116 -1.67 -12.26 -0.92
N SER A 117 -2.70 -12.97 -0.43
CA SER A 117 -2.62 -14.36 0.01
C SER A 117 -2.70 -15.32 -1.18
N GLY A 118 -2.18 -16.52 -0.99
CA GLY A 118 -2.26 -17.61 -1.95
C GLY A 118 -1.14 -17.65 -2.99
N SER A 119 -1.24 -18.63 -3.87
CA SER A 119 -0.32 -18.90 -4.98
C SER A 119 -0.99 -18.72 -6.33
N HIS A 120 -0.17 -18.53 -7.37
CA HIS A 120 -0.68 -18.42 -8.74
C HIS A 120 -0.97 -19.80 -9.34
N TYR A 121 -2.21 -20.02 -9.76
CA TYR A 121 -2.64 -21.21 -10.51
C TYR A 121 -3.23 -20.78 -11.86
N PRO A 122 -2.49 -20.95 -12.98
CA PRO A 122 -2.92 -20.47 -14.30
C PRO A 122 -4.32 -20.93 -14.72
N GLU A 123 -4.72 -22.15 -14.34
CA GLU A 123 -6.02 -22.74 -14.68
C GLU A 123 -7.20 -22.05 -13.99
N HIS A 124 -6.96 -21.43 -12.84
CA HIS A 124 -7.98 -20.75 -12.02
C HIS A 124 -7.83 -19.23 -12.01
N TYR A 125 -6.74 -18.70 -12.58
CA TYR A 125 -6.40 -17.27 -12.48
C TYR A 125 -7.42 -16.37 -13.18
N ASP A 126 -7.84 -16.74 -14.40
CA ASP A 126 -8.85 -16.01 -15.19
C ASP A 126 -10.24 -16.64 -15.14
N ALA A 127 -10.45 -17.61 -14.24
CA ALA A 127 -11.78 -18.15 -14.00
C ALA A 127 -12.65 -17.05 -13.37
N THR A 128 -13.34 -16.27 -14.21
CA THR A 128 -14.45 -15.44 -13.76
C THR A 128 -15.41 -16.33 -13.02
N ALA A 129 -15.92 -15.90 -11.86
CA ALA A 129 -17.11 -16.52 -11.27
C ALA A 129 -18.22 -16.47 -12.33
N VAL A 130 -18.36 -17.54 -13.12
CA VAL A 130 -19.43 -17.67 -14.10
C VAL A 130 -20.68 -17.86 -13.26
N GLU A 131 -21.50 -16.81 -13.17
CA GLU A 131 -22.88 -16.94 -12.73
C GLU A 131 -23.55 -17.91 -13.71
N SER A 132 -23.70 -19.16 -13.28
CA SER A 132 -24.56 -20.12 -13.95
C SER A 132 -25.96 -19.52 -14.01
N ALA A 133 -26.53 -19.41 -15.22
CA ALA A 133 -27.84 -18.81 -15.49
C ALA A 133 -29.02 -19.51 -14.78
N ASP A 134 -28.76 -20.56 -13.99
CA ASP A 134 -29.74 -21.43 -13.34
C ASP A 134 -29.86 -21.20 -11.82
N GLY A 135 -29.23 -20.17 -11.24
CA GLY A 135 -29.38 -19.84 -9.82
C GLY A 135 -28.85 -20.89 -8.84
N ALA A 136 -28.13 -21.90 -9.33
CA ALA A 136 -27.32 -22.79 -8.51
C ALA A 136 -25.97 -22.12 -8.27
N SER A 137 -25.69 -21.77 -7.00
CA SER A 137 -24.35 -21.39 -6.56
C SER A 137 -23.34 -22.41 -7.08
N ASN A 138 -22.30 -21.97 -7.81
CA ASN A 138 -21.17 -22.85 -8.10
C ASN A 138 -20.73 -23.49 -6.79
N PRO A 139 -20.50 -24.82 -6.75
CA PRO A 139 -19.90 -25.43 -5.58
C PRO A 139 -18.57 -24.70 -5.36
N SER A 140 -18.46 -23.96 -4.26
CA SER A 140 -17.25 -23.28 -3.81
C SER A 140 -16.08 -24.24 -4.02
N LEU A 141 -15.17 -23.89 -4.92
CA LEU A 141 -14.01 -24.73 -5.22
C LEU A 141 -13.28 -24.99 -3.89
N PRO A 142 -12.88 -26.24 -3.59
CA PRO A 142 -12.09 -26.52 -2.40
C PRO A 142 -10.87 -25.59 -2.38
N ASN A 143 -10.65 -24.94 -1.25
CA ASN A 143 -9.46 -24.13 -0.97
C ASN A 143 -9.31 -22.83 -1.78
N GLU A 144 -10.39 -22.08 -2.04
CA GLU A 144 -10.31 -20.72 -2.64
C GLU A 144 -9.32 -19.76 -1.95
N GLU A 145 -8.98 -19.99 -0.68
CA GLU A 145 -8.01 -19.17 0.06
C GLU A 145 -6.54 -19.42 -0.31
N MET A 146 -6.25 -20.53 -1.00
CA MET A 146 -4.90 -20.94 -1.39
C MET A 146 -4.43 -20.33 -2.71
N TYR A 147 -5.33 -19.69 -3.47
CA TYR A 147 -5.01 -19.09 -4.75
C TYR A 147 -5.71 -17.75 -4.94
N PHE A 148 -5.10 -16.92 -5.77
CA PHE A 148 -5.64 -15.62 -6.14
C PHE A 148 -6.02 -15.58 -7.62
N HIS A 149 -6.98 -14.72 -7.95
CA HIS A 149 -7.47 -14.51 -9.30
C HIS A 149 -6.97 -13.20 -9.90
N SER A 150 -7.23 -13.00 -11.18
CA SER A 150 -6.91 -11.74 -11.87
C SER A 150 -7.66 -10.54 -11.30
N THR A 151 -8.88 -10.74 -10.78
CA THR A 151 -9.66 -9.70 -10.08
C THR A 151 -9.02 -9.24 -8.78
N ASP A 152 -8.42 -10.14 -8.01
CA ASP A 152 -7.71 -9.82 -6.75
C ASP A 152 -6.48 -8.93 -7.03
N VAL A 153 -5.71 -9.28 -8.06
CA VAL A 153 -4.55 -8.48 -8.49
C VAL A 153 -4.99 -7.13 -9.05
N ALA A 154 -6.02 -7.11 -9.90
CA ALA A 154 -6.53 -5.90 -10.52
C ALA A 154 -7.09 -4.91 -9.47
N SER A 155 -7.85 -5.40 -8.49
CA SER A 155 -8.42 -4.57 -7.42
C SER A 155 -7.34 -3.94 -6.53
N LEU A 156 -6.31 -4.70 -6.16
CA LEU A 156 -5.15 -4.17 -5.42
C LEU A 156 -4.42 -3.10 -6.24
N VAL A 157 -4.13 -3.37 -7.51
CA VAL A 157 -3.47 -2.39 -8.39
C VAL A 157 -4.34 -1.15 -8.60
N ALA A 158 -5.67 -1.27 -8.61
CA ALA A 158 -6.60 -0.15 -8.70
C ALA A 158 -6.74 0.64 -7.40
N THR A 159 -6.22 0.14 -6.27
CA THR A 159 -6.36 0.80 -4.97
C THR A 159 -5.77 2.22 -5.03
N PRO A 160 -6.56 3.25 -4.69
CA PRO A 160 -6.10 4.63 -4.74
C PRO A 160 -5.00 4.86 -3.71
N THR A 161 -4.04 5.71 -4.09
CA THR A 161 -3.07 6.25 -3.14
C THR A 161 -3.68 7.54 -2.59
N PRO A 162 -3.77 7.71 -1.26
CA PRO A 162 -4.24 8.96 -0.68
C PRO A 162 -3.44 10.14 -1.26
N PRO A 163 -4.09 11.26 -1.62
CA PRO A 163 -3.43 12.40 -2.25
C PRO A 163 -2.35 13.03 -1.36
N SER A 164 -2.46 12.83 -0.04
CA SER A 164 -1.53 13.26 1.00
C SER A 164 -0.26 12.41 1.09
N THR A 165 -0.20 11.26 0.41
CA THR A 165 0.92 10.32 0.48
C THR A 165 1.67 10.23 -0.86
N PRO A 166 3.01 10.13 -0.85
CA PRO A 166 3.76 9.90 -2.07
C PRO A 166 3.31 8.61 -2.78
N PRO A 167 3.48 8.52 -4.11
CA PRO A 167 3.06 7.36 -4.89
C PRO A 167 3.66 6.05 -4.36
N GLY A 168 2.82 5.00 -4.31
CA GLY A 168 3.22 3.64 -3.96
C GLY A 168 2.72 3.18 -2.59
N VAL A 169 3.35 2.12 -2.07
CA VAL A 169 3.06 1.55 -0.74
C VAL A 169 4.35 1.31 0.05
N ASP A 170 4.25 1.21 1.37
CA ASP A 170 5.41 0.98 2.23
C ASP A 170 5.90 -0.46 2.12
N ILE A 171 4.99 -1.42 2.23
CA ILE A 171 5.30 -2.85 2.19
C ILE A 171 4.30 -3.56 1.27
N LEU A 172 4.81 -4.47 0.44
CA LEU A 172 4.03 -5.49 -0.24
C LEU A 172 4.37 -6.85 0.38
N LEU A 173 3.36 -7.55 0.87
CA LEU A 173 3.47 -8.89 1.46
C LEU A 173 2.75 -9.90 0.56
N THR A 174 3.51 -10.81 -0.06
CA THR A 174 2.95 -11.89 -0.88
C THR A 174 3.52 -13.21 -0.44
N PHE A 175 2.82 -14.32 -0.70
CA PHE A 175 3.44 -15.63 -0.49
C PHE A 175 4.31 -16.01 -1.70
N GLU A 176 3.69 -15.95 -2.88
CA GLU A 176 4.32 -16.17 -4.19
C GLU A 176 5.38 -15.09 -4.53
N TRP A 177 6.46 -15.49 -5.20
CA TRP A 177 7.52 -14.56 -5.63
C TRP A 177 7.19 -13.91 -6.99
N PRO A 178 7.60 -12.65 -7.25
CA PRO A 178 7.40 -12.03 -8.55
C PRO A 178 8.27 -12.68 -9.63
N GLN A 179 7.68 -12.94 -10.80
CA GLN A 179 8.42 -13.53 -11.90
C GLN A 179 9.55 -12.63 -12.38
N GLY A 180 10.73 -13.22 -12.59
CA GLY A 180 11.90 -12.50 -13.08
C GLY A 180 12.62 -11.65 -12.03
N ILE A 181 12.30 -11.80 -10.74
CA ILE A 181 12.91 -11.04 -9.65
C ILE A 181 14.43 -11.19 -9.54
N ALA A 182 15.04 -12.21 -10.13
CA ALA A 182 16.49 -12.35 -10.16
C ALA A 182 17.16 -11.62 -11.33
N ARG A 183 16.39 -11.12 -12.31
CA ARG A 183 16.93 -10.44 -13.49
C ARG A 183 17.68 -9.17 -13.09
N LEU A 184 18.82 -8.90 -13.72
CA LEU A 184 19.68 -7.75 -13.42
C LEU A 184 20.28 -7.73 -12.01
N SER A 185 20.14 -8.81 -11.22
CA SER A 185 20.80 -8.95 -9.92
C SER A 185 22.11 -9.71 -10.07
N SER A 186 23.06 -9.41 -9.20
CA SER A 186 24.27 -10.21 -9.02
C SER A 186 24.08 -11.39 -8.05
N GLN A 187 22.95 -11.43 -7.34
CA GLN A 187 22.60 -12.51 -6.42
C GLN A 187 22.34 -13.82 -7.17
N LYS A 188 22.87 -14.91 -6.62
CA LYS A 188 22.66 -16.25 -7.17
C LYS A 188 21.33 -16.80 -6.68
N VAL A 189 20.46 -17.18 -7.60
CA VAL A 189 19.23 -17.94 -7.32
C VAL A 189 19.25 -19.26 -8.09
N PRO A 190 18.52 -20.29 -7.62
CA PRO A 190 18.36 -21.51 -8.38
C PRO A 190 17.73 -21.25 -9.75
N PRO A 191 18.16 -21.95 -10.82
CA PRO A 191 17.55 -21.81 -12.15
C PRO A 191 16.07 -22.18 -12.21
N SER A 192 15.59 -22.97 -11.23
CA SER A 192 14.19 -23.36 -11.07
C SER A 192 13.28 -22.24 -10.56
N LEU A 193 13.85 -21.14 -10.07
CA LEU A 193 13.09 -20.02 -9.54
C LEU A 193 12.51 -19.20 -10.69
N VAL A 194 11.21 -19.42 -10.94
CA VAL A 194 10.46 -18.70 -11.97
C VAL A 194 9.73 -17.52 -11.36
N GLY A 195 8.97 -17.74 -10.28
CA GLY A 195 7.97 -16.80 -9.74
C GLY A 195 6.73 -16.68 -10.63
N ALA A 196 5.80 -15.80 -10.25
CA ALA A 196 4.54 -15.60 -10.95
C ALA A 196 4.41 -14.21 -11.60
N GLN A 197 3.97 -14.18 -12.87
CA GLN A 197 3.77 -12.94 -13.64
C GLN A 197 2.81 -11.96 -12.94
N PRO A 198 1.65 -12.41 -12.40
CA PRO A 198 0.73 -11.49 -11.73
C PRO A 198 1.33 -10.78 -10.51
N ILE A 199 2.28 -11.41 -9.81
CA ILE A 199 2.96 -10.79 -8.67
C ILE A 199 3.99 -9.75 -9.15
N ALA A 200 4.62 -9.97 -10.31
CA ALA A 200 5.47 -8.96 -10.94
C ALA A 200 4.65 -7.74 -11.41
N GLU A 201 3.46 -7.96 -11.97
CA GLU A 201 2.51 -6.91 -12.33
C GLU A 201 1.99 -6.16 -11.10
N LEU A 202 1.69 -6.88 -10.02
CA LEU A 202 1.29 -6.30 -8.74
C LEU A 202 2.39 -5.39 -8.16
N ALA A 203 3.63 -5.88 -8.10
CA ALA A 203 4.77 -5.10 -7.63
C ALA A 203 5.02 -3.87 -8.53
N ALA A 204 4.84 -4.00 -9.84
CA ALA A 204 4.92 -2.88 -10.77
C ALA A 204 3.81 -1.84 -10.54
N GLY A 205 2.57 -2.27 -10.32
CA GLY A 205 1.41 -1.41 -10.12
C GLY A 205 1.44 -0.69 -8.76
N LEU A 206 1.88 -1.38 -7.72
CA LEU A 206 1.92 -0.87 -6.34
C LEU A 206 3.21 -0.13 -5.97
N GLN A 207 4.32 -0.37 -6.69
CA GLN A 207 5.61 0.28 -6.47
C GLN A 207 6.01 0.30 -4.98
N PRO A 208 6.13 -0.86 -4.31
CA PRO A 208 6.36 -0.93 -2.86
C PRO A 208 7.78 -0.50 -2.48
N ARG A 209 8.01 -0.01 -1.26
CA ARG A 209 9.39 0.22 -0.78
C ARG A 209 10.08 -1.08 -0.35
N TYR A 210 9.31 -1.98 0.25
CA TYR A 210 9.75 -3.32 0.63
C TYR A 210 8.78 -4.36 0.09
N HIS A 211 9.28 -5.46 -0.45
CA HIS A 211 8.47 -6.60 -0.89
C HIS A 211 9.00 -7.87 -0.23
N PHE A 212 8.17 -8.52 0.60
CA PHE A 212 8.49 -9.78 1.25
C PHE A 212 7.72 -10.93 0.61
N ALA A 213 8.42 -12.06 0.38
CA ALA A 213 7.81 -13.29 -0.13
C ALA A 213 8.43 -14.58 0.42
N GLY A 214 7.62 -15.63 0.58
CA GLY A 214 8.00 -16.86 1.32
C GLY A 214 8.02 -18.17 0.53
N LYS A 215 7.34 -18.26 -0.62
CA LYS A 215 7.05 -19.54 -1.29
C LYS A 215 8.28 -20.39 -1.65
N GLU A 216 9.36 -19.76 -2.10
CA GLU A 216 10.54 -20.49 -2.59
C GLU A 216 11.36 -21.14 -1.47
N LYS A 217 11.06 -20.85 -0.19
CA LYS A 217 11.78 -21.39 0.97
C LYS A 217 13.27 -21.01 0.99
N LEU A 218 13.62 -19.94 0.29
CA LEU A 218 14.99 -19.43 0.13
C LEU A 218 15.14 -18.03 0.71
N PHE A 219 16.34 -17.73 1.23
CA PHE A 219 16.69 -16.35 1.54
C PHE A 219 17.28 -15.66 0.33
N LEU A 220 16.66 -14.56 -0.10
CA LEU A 220 17.21 -13.67 -1.12
C LEU A 220 17.09 -12.23 -0.63
N GLU A 221 18.22 -11.59 -0.35
CA GLU A 221 18.26 -10.13 -0.19
C GLU A 221 18.75 -9.52 -1.50
N ARG A 222 17.81 -9.15 -2.37
CA ARG A 222 18.13 -8.58 -3.68
C ARG A 222 18.63 -7.15 -3.52
N GLU A 223 19.54 -6.72 -4.40
CA GLU A 223 19.83 -5.30 -4.57
C GLU A 223 18.53 -4.53 -4.90
N PRO A 224 18.40 -3.29 -4.42
CA PRO A 224 17.23 -2.47 -4.69
C PRO A 224 17.04 -2.26 -6.19
N TYR A 225 15.81 -2.09 -6.64
CA TYR A 225 15.52 -1.75 -8.04
C TYR A 225 14.68 -0.49 -8.17
N ARG A 226 14.86 0.24 -9.28
CA ARG A 226 14.08 1.42 -9.62
C ARG A 226 12.66 1.03 -10.02
N ASN A 227 11.67 1.77 -9.53
CA ASN A 227 10.30 1.66 -10.00
C ASN A 227 10.15 2.35 -11.36
N VAL A 228 9.41 1.71 -12.27
CA VAL A 228 8.99 2.28 -13.56
C VAL A 228 7.47 2.31 -13.55
N GLY A 229 6.86 3.38 -14.07
CA GLY A 229 5.46 3.76 -13.80
C GLY A 229 4.46 2.62 -13.72
N GLY A 230 3.68 2.61 -12.63
CA GLY A 230 2.75 1.54 -12.29
C GLY A 230 1.44 1.63 -13.05
N GLY A 231 1.31 0.89 -14.15
CA GLY A 231 0.04 0.75 -14.86
C GLY A 231 -0.55 2.08 -15.40
N PRO A 232 -1.76 2.05 -15.97
CA PRO A 232 -2.38 3.23 -16.57
C PRO A 232 -2.71 4.30 -15.53
N GLY A 233 -2.13 5.50 -15.66
CA GLY A 233 -2.56 6.69 -14.91
C GLY A 233 -1.98 6.87 -13.50
N LYS A 234 -1.13 5.97 -12.99
CA LYS A 234 -0.47 6.21 -11.70
C LYS A 234 0.88 6.92 -11.85
N PRO A 235 1.21 7.85 -10.94
CA PRO A 235 2.52 8.49 -10.91
C PRO A 235 3.63 7.50 -10.57
N ILE A 236 4.84 7.79 -11.07
CA ILE A 236 6.04 7.02 -10.76
C ILE A 236 6.48 7.34 -9.33
N ALA A 237 6.71 6.31 -8.53
CA ALA A 237 7.28 6.43 -7.20
C ALA A 237 8.78 6.79 -7.30
N GLY A 238 9.21 7.82 -6.57
CA GLY A 238 10.61 8.26 -6.56
C GLY A 238 11.57 7.32 -5.82
N HIS A 239 11.03 6.43 -4.98
CA HIS A 239 11.80 5.46 -4.19
C HIS A 239 12.12 4.19 -4.95
N VAL A 240 13.11 3.46 -4.42
CA VAL A 240 13.49 2.11 -4.86
C VAL A 240 12.70 1.05 -4.11
N THR A 241 12.55 -0.12 -4.72
CA THR A 241 11.96 -1.30 -4.09
C THR A 241 13.05 -2.24 -3.61
N ARG A 242 12.92 -2.75 -2.38
CA ARG A 242 13.79 -3.77 -1.80
C ARG A 242 13.03 -5.08 -1.70
N PHE A 243 13.46 -6.09 -2.47
CA PHE A 243 12.86 -7.41 -2.41
C PHE A 243 13.63 -8.32 -1.46
N ILE A 244 12.90 -8.96 -0.54
CA ILE A 244 13.42 -9.92 0.41
C ILE A 244 12.61 -11.22 0.31
N GLY A 245 13.27 -12.27 -0.17
CA GLY A 245 12.81 -13.64 -0.06
C GLY A 245 13.18 -14.23 1.30
N LEU A 246 12.24 -14.92 1.95
CA LEU A 246 12.42 -15.51 3.28
C LEU A 246 12.36 -17.04 3.22
N GLY A 247 13.31 -17.70 3.89
CA GLY A 247 13.26 -19.16 4.11
C GLY A 247 12.25 -19.58 5.18
N GLU A 248 12.11 -20.90 5.36
CA GLU A 248 11.19 -21.46 6.36
C GLU A 248 11.76 -21.43 7.78
N VAL A 249 10.89 -21.24 8.77
CA VAL A 249 11.24 -21.37 10.18
C VAL A 249 11.67 -22.80 10.47
N GLY A 250 12.76 -22.98 11.22
CA GLY A 250 13.21 -24.31 11.64
C GLY A 250 13.86 -25.14 10.52
N ASN A 251 14.14 -24.55 9.36
CA ASN A 251 14.79 -25.28 8.26
C ASN A 251 16.16 -25.85 8.67
N LYS A 252 16.49 -27.04 8.16
CA LYS A 252 17.71 -27.80 8.51
C LYS A 252 18.99 -27.14 7.99
N ASP A 253 18.87 -26.43 6.88
CA ASP A 253 20.00 -25.80 6.18
C ASP A 253 20.40 -24.44 6.78
N LYS A 254 19.73 -24.00 7.85
CA LYS A 254 19.95 -22.71 8.53
C LYS A 254 19.83 -21.51 7.58
N ILE A 255 19.02 -21.65 6.53
CA ILE A 255 18.62 -20.56 5.64
C ILE A 255 17.96 -19.48 6.49
N ARG A 256 18.30 -18.22 6.23
CA ARG A 256 17.75 -17.09 6.94
C ARG A 256 16.25 -16.96 6.64
N TRP A 257 15.43 -17.06 7.68
CA TRP A 257 13.98 -17.07 7.59
C TRP A 257 13.34 -15.78 8.15
N PHE A 258 14.16 -14.83 8.63
CA PHE A 258 13.68 -13.56 9.16
C PHE A 258 14.53 -12.36 8.70
N TYR A 259 13.87 -11.21 8.63
CA TYR A 259 14.46 -9.93 8.28
C TYR A 259 13.96 -8.83 9.21
N ALA A 260 14.89 -8.12 9.84
CA ALA A 260 14.58 -7.05 10.79
C ALA A 260 15.14 -5.74 10.25
N PHE A 261 14.32 -4.68 10.23
CA PHE A 261 14.74 -3.38 9.71
C PHE A 261 13.94 -2.23 10.32
N ASN A 262 14.49 -1.02 10.18
CA ASN A 262 13.81 0.21 10.54
C ASN A 262 13.36 0.92 9.28
N MET A 263 12.19 1.53 9.30
CA MET A 263 11.72 2.38 8.22
C MET A 263 10.86 3.52 8.74
N SER A 264 10.81 4.62 8.01
CA SER A 264 9.80 5.67 8.22
C SER A 264 8.72 5.53 7.17
N PRO A 265 7.43 5.38 7.52
CA PRO A 265 6.33 5.24 6.58
C PRO A 265 6.23 6.38 5.55
N LEU A 266 5.64 6.10 4.39
CA LEU A 266 5.41 7.08 3.31
C LEU A 266 4.64 8.31 3.78
N SER A 267 3.76 8.14 4.76
CA SER A 267 2.98 9.21 5.39
C SER A 267 3.81 10.19 6.23
N SER A 268 5.02 9.82 6.65
CA SER A 268 5.85 10.65 7.57
C SER A 268 7.29 10.89 7.09
N ILE A 269 7.75 10.14 6.07
CA ILE A 269 9.09 10.29 5.52
C ILE A 269 9.26 11.60 4.74
N GLN A 270 10.45 12.21 4.85
CA GLN A 270 10.78 13.41 4.10
C GLN A 270 10.89 13.10 2.59
N PRO A 271 10.31 13.93 1.69
CA PRO A 271 10.35 13.68 0.25
C PRO A 271 11.77 13.54 -0.32
N SER A 272 12.74 14.29 0.18
CA SER A 272 14.14 14.20 -0.24
C SER A 272 14.77 12.84 0.08
N ALA A 273 14.39 12.22 1.22
CA ALA A 273 14.89 10.90 1.61
C ALA A 273 14.37 9.78 0.70
N LEU A 274 13.18 9.95 0.11
CA LEU A 274 12.63 8.99 -0.85
C LEU A 274 13.40 8.97 -2.18
N LEU A 275 14.04 10.08 -2.54
CA LEU A 275 14.82 10.19 -3.79
C LEU A 275 16.24 9.61 -3.67
N VAL A 276 16.69 9.29 -2.44
CA VAL A 276 18.04 8.75 -2.21
C VAL A 276 18.08 7.30 -2.71
N GLN A 277 18.94 7.06 -3.70
CA GLN A 277 19.12 5.74 -4.28
C GLN A 277 20.45 5.13 -3.84
N PRO A 278 20.44 3.90 -3.29
CA PRO A 278 21.66 3.17 -2.99
C PRO A 278 22.55 2.98 -4.23
N PRO A 279 23.89 2.96 -4.08
CA PRO A 279 24.82 2.89 -5.21
C PRO A 279 24.70 1.57 -6.00
N ASN A 280 24.23 0.50 -5.36
CA ASN A 280 23.98 -0.80 -6.00
C ASN A 280 22.57 -0.94 -6.57
N THR A 281 21.82 0.15 -6.74
CA THR A 281 20.47 0.10 -7.30
C THR A 281 20.51 -0.38 -8.74
N THR A 282 19.70 -1.39 -9.03
CA THR A 282 19.52 -2.00 -10.36
C THR A 282 18.32 -1.38 -11.10
N ASP A 283 18.25 -1.60 -12.41
CA ASP A 283 17.05 -1.26 -13.17
C ASP A 283 15.91 -2.23 -12.87
N PHE A 284 14.71 -1.86 -13.32
CA PHE A 284 13.48 -2.59 -13.06
C PHE A 284 13.54 -4.06 -13.57
N PRO A 285 13.30 -5.06 -12.70
CA PRO A 285 13.58 -6.46 -13.00
C PRO A 285 12.47 -7.17 -13.77
N PHE A 286 11.28 -6.60 -13.94
CA PHE A 286 10.15 -7.33 -14.55
C PHE A 286 9.99 -7.08 -16.05
N LEU A 287 9.69 -8.14 -16.80
CA LEU A 287 9.20 -8.06 -18.18
C LEU A 287 7.68 -8.01 -18.10
N LEU A 288 7.12 -6.81 -18.03
CA LEU A 288 5.68 -6.66 -18.09
C LEU A 288 5.24 -6.91 -19.53
N SER A 289 4.26 -7.79 -19.70
CA SER A 289 3.58 -8.02 -20.96
C SER A 289 2.84 -6.74 -21.34
N SER A 290 3.52 -5.80 -22.00
CA SER A 290 2.89 -4.59 -22.49
C SER A 290 1.83 -4.95 -23.51
N GLN A 291 0.58 -4.54 -23.26
CA GLN A 291 -0.38 -4.12 -24.29
C GLN A 291 -0.26 -4.90 -25.62
N HIS A 292 -0.75 -6.13 -25.65
CA HIS A 292 -1.26 -6.74 -26.88
C HIS A 292 -2.76 -6.87 -26.72
N GLY A 293 -3.49 -5.78 -27.00
CA GLY A 293 -4.96 -5.87 -27.01
C GLY A 293 -5.80 -4.60 -26.99
N GLN A 294 -5.28 -3.38 -26.86
CA GLN A 294 -6.12 -2.17 -26.99
C GLN A 294 -5.45 -1.07 -27.82
N SER A 295 -5.35 -1.34 -29.12
CA SER A 295 -5.60 -0.29 -30.14
C SER A 295 -6.37 -0.87 -31.32
N ARG A 296 -7.57 -1.41 -31.06
CA ARG A 296 -8.66 -1.39 -32.04
C ARG A 296 -9.96 -1.06 -31.32
N GLY A 297 -10.61 -0.03 -31.84
CA GLY A 297 -11.58 0.77 -31.13
C GLY A 297 -12.92 0.11 -30.86
N ALA A 298 -13.51 0.50 -29.74
CA ALA A 298 -14.94 0.70 -29.63
C ALA A 298 -15.15 2.14 -29.16
N LYS A 299 -15.73 2.93 -30.06
CA LYS A 299 -16.16 4.31 -29.84
C LYS A 299 -17.19 4.35 -28.72
N ARG A 300 -17.09 5.31 -27.80
CA ARG A 300 -18.25 5.93 -27.16
C ARG A 300 -18.06 7.46 -27.08
N PRO A 301 -19.17 8.21 -27.12
CA PRO A 301 -19.27 9.45 -27.90
C PRO A 301 -18.89 10.69 -27.10
N LEU A 302 -18.44 11.71 -27.84
CA LEU A 302 -18.39 13.10 -27.40
C LEU A 302 -19.80 13.61 -27.09
N HIS A 303 -19.92 14.32 -25.98
CA HIS A 303 -21.08 15.15 -25.65
C HIS A 303 -20.88 16.56 -26.20
N GLY A 304 -21.93 17.15 -26.77
CA GLY A 304 -22.14 18.59 -26.71
C GLY A 304 -22.43 19.30 -28.04
N GLY A 305 -23.70 19.71 -28.24
CA GLY A 305 -24.04 20.83 -29.10
C GLY A 305 -25.44 20.80 -29.72
N ASN A 306 -26.42 21.38 -29.02
CA ASN A 306 -27.79 21.75 -29.44
C ASN A 306 -28.05 21.90 -30.95
N ALA A 307 -29.11 21.26 -31.46
CA ALA A 307 -30.44 21.87 -31.63
C ALA A 307 -31.33 20.98 -32.52
N GLU A 308 -32.52 20.67 -31.99
CA GLU A 308 -33.80 20.50 -32.68
C GLU A 308 -33.90 19.65 -33.97
N ASN A 309 -34.65 18.56 -33.79
CA ASN A 309 -35.76 18.10 -34.62
C ASN A 309 -35.58 16.73 -35.32
N SER A 310 -36.57 15.90 -34.98
CA SER A 310 -36.93 14.57 -35.41
C SER A 310 -36.94 14.32 -36.92
N SER A 311 -36.57 13.09 -37.34
CA SER A 311 -37.54 12.15 -37.96
C SER A 311 -36.90 10.88 -38.55
N PHE A 312 -37.67 9.80 -38.41
CA PHE A 312 -37.57 8.46 -38.98
C PHE A 312 -37.53 8.42 -40.53
N PHE A 313 -37.08 7.30 -41.12
CA PHE A 313 -37.81 6.45 -42.08
C PHE A 313 -36.98 5.82 -43.23
N TRP A 314 -37.50 4.69 -43.73
CA TRP A 314 -37.00 3.59 -44.59
C TRP A 314 -36.69 3.91 -46.07
N GLY A 315 -35.93 3.01 -46.73
CA GLY A 315 -35.99 2.75 -48.19
C GLY A 315 -34.64 2.35 -48.79
N SER A 316 -34.36 1.07 -49.09
CA SER A 316 -34.75 0.31 -50.30
C SER A 316 -33.96 0.66 -51.57
N GLY A 317 -33.36 -0.37 -52.18
CA GLY A 317 -32.91 -0.39 -53.58
C GLY A 317 -31.40 -0.56 -53.73
N SER A 318 -30.90 -1.77 -54.07
CA SER A 318 -30.60 -2.19 -55.46
C SER A 318 -29.23 -1.66 -55.93
N SER A 319 -28.28 -2.39 -56.50
CA SER A 319 -28.14 -3.76 -56.97
C SER A 319 -26.65 -3.97 -57.33
N ALA A 320 -26.25 -5.24 -57.45
CA ALA A 320 -25.26 -5.79 -58.38
C ALA A 320 -23.75 -5.78 -58.05
N GLY A 321 -23.19 -6.99 -57.98
CA GLY A 321 -21.93 -7.36 -58.67
C GLY A 321 -20.70 -7.63 -57.80
N GLY A 322 -20.43 -8.92 -57.48
CA GLY A 322 -19.04 -9.39 -57.26
C GLY A 322 -18.36 -9.75 -58.58
N PRO A 323 -17.23 -10.51 -58.61
CA PRO A 323 -16.15 -10.69 -57.63
C PRO A 323 -14.73 -10.55 -58.26
N SER A 324 -13.69 -10.76 -57.44
CA SER A 324 -12.36 -11.33 -57.80
C SER A 324 -11.10 -10.44 -57.84
N ALA A 325 -10.06 -11.03 -57.23
CA ALA A 325 -8.64 -11.05 -57.61
C ALA A 325 -7.74 -9.84 -57.30
N GLY A 326 -6.95 -9.99 -56.23
CA GLY A 326 -5.48 -10.01 -56.26
C GLY A 326 -4.73 -8.78 -56.81
N GLY A 327 -3.98 -8.11 -55.95
CA GLY A 327 -2.89 -7.23 -56.38
C GLY A 327 -2.47 -6.23 -55.32
N ASP A 328 -1.32 -6.48 -54.70
CA ASP A 328 -0.61 -5.57 -53.81
C ASP A 328 -0.44 -4.16 -54.41
N GLY A 329 -0.93 -3.14 -53.70
CA GLY A 329 -0.71 -1.74 -54.03
C GLY A 329 -0.82 -0.88 -52.77
N ARG A 330 0.29 -0.71 -52.07
CA ARG A 330 0.40 0.14 -50.87
C ARG A 330 0.32 1.62 -51.28
N ASP A 331 -0.88 2.21 -51.21
CA ASP A 331 -1.02 3.67 -51.24
C ASP A 331 -0.70 4.27 -49.86
N ASN A 332 0.50 4.83 -49.80
CA ASN A 332 1.10 5.46 -48.63
C ASN A 332 0.53 6.87 -48.43
N LYS A 333 -0.67 7.00 -47.84
CA LYS A 333 -1.15 8.31 -47.32
C LYS A 333 -0.35 8.66 -46.06
N ARG A 334 0.73 9.42 -46.25
CA ARG A 334 1.58 9.96 -45.17
C ARG A 334 0.74 10.87 -44.27
N ARG A 335 0.81 10.63 -42.95
CA ARG A 335 0.20 11.50 -41.93
C ARG A 335 0.80 12.89 -41.99
N ALA A 336 -0.02 13.92 -41.75
CA ALA A 336 0.47 15.29 -41.55
C ALA A 336 1.42 15.36 -40.34
N PRO A 337 2.39 16.29 -40.32
CA PRO A 337 3.26 16.47 -39.17
C PRO A 337 2.47 16.92 -37.93
N PRO A 338 2.96 16.64 -36.72
CA PRO A 338 2.43 17.21 -35.49
C PRO A 338 2.48 18.74 -35.49
N ASP A 339 1.59 19.39 -34.74
CA ASP A 339 1.49 20.87 -34.67
C ASP A 339 2.76 21.56 -34.13
N THR A 340 3.63 20.82 -33.44
CA THR A 340 4.93 21.30 -32.94
C THR A 340 6.05 21.22 -33.97
N TYR A 341 5.82 20.59 -35.14
CA TYR A 341 6.79 20.50 -36.21
C TYR A 341 6.69 21.70 -37.15
N VAL A 342 7.78 22.45 -37.26
CA VAL A 342 7.95 23.57 -38.19
C VAL A 342 8.91 23.15 -39.29
N CYS A 343 8.54 23.38 -40.55
CA CYS A 343 9.35 22.97 -41.70
C CYS A 343 10.65 23.79 -41.77
N ASN A 344 11.81 23.16 -41.57
CA ASN A 344 13.12 23.84 -41.62
C ASN A 344 13.53 24.44 -42.98
N ARG A 345 12.68 24.37 -44.02
CA ARG A 345 12.91 25.04 -45.31
C ARG A 345 12.22 26.40 -45.43
N CYS A 346 10.98 26.51 -44.96
CA CYS A 346 10.18 27.74 -45.09
C CYS A 346 9.74 28.31 -43.73
N ASN A 347 10.03 27.60 -42.64
CA ASN A 347 9.63 27.92 -41.28
C ASN A 347 8.11 28.01 -41.05
N VAL A 348 7.30 27.38 -41.91
CA VAL A 348 5.83 27.31 -41.78
C VAL A 348 5.42 25.92 -41.26
N PRO A 349 4.55 25.82 -40.24
CA PRO A 349 4.04 24.54 -39.74
C PRO A 349 3.01 23.90 -40.69
N GLY A 350 2.66 22.63 -40.46
CA GLY A 350 1.56 21.94 -41.16
C GLY A 350 1.93 21.08 -42.37
N HIS A 351 3.21 20.97 -42.75
CA HIS A 351 3.69 20.06 -43.79
C HIS A 351 5.11 19.54 -43.50
N TRP A 352 5.45 18.35 -43.97
CA TRP A 352 6.81 17.82 -43.81
C TRP A 352 7.78 18.55 -44.74
N ILE A 353 9.05 18.65 -44.38
CA ILE A 353 10.09 19.30 -45.20
C ILE A 353 10.17 18.82 -46.67
N LYS A 354 9.67 17.60 -46.95
CA LYS A 354 9.63 16.99 -48.29
C LYS A 354 8.44 17.48 -49.13
N ASP A 355 7.39 17.97 -48.50
CA ASP A 355 6.13 18.38 -49.13
C ASP A 355 5.95 19.91 -49.03
N CYS A 356 7.07 20.65 -49.02
CA CYS A 356 7.09 22.10 -48.81
C CYS A 356 6.59 22.86 -50.04
N PRO A 357 5.47 23.60 -49.94
CA PRO A 357 4.86 24.32 -51.08
C PRO A 357 5.71 25.49 -51.57
N HIS A 358 6.75 25.89 -50.82
CA HIS A 358 7.69 26.95 -51.17
C HIS A 358 9.07 26.42 -51.61
N GLY A 359 9.24 25.10 -51.77
CA GLY A 359 10.49 24.54 -52.29
C GLY A 359 10.60 24.67 -53.81
N PRO A 360 11.79 24.89 -54.39
CA PRO A 360 11.95 24.83 -55.85
C PRO A 360 11.51 23.45 -56.35
N ALA A 361 10.70 23.40 -57.40
CA ALA A 361 10.28 22.17 -58.04
C ALA A 361 11.51 21.45 -58.60
N VAL A 362 11.89 20.31 -58.03
CA VAL A 362 12.98 19.48 -58.53
C VAL A 362 12.37 18.25 -59.20
N ASP A 363 12.56 18.15 -60.52
CA ASP A 363 12.22 16.98 -61.32
C ASP A 363 12.91 15.72 -60.73
N PRO A 364 12.18 14.66 -60.34
CA PRO A 364 12.75 13.41 -59.84
C PRO A 364 13.68 12.68 -60.81
N SER A 365 13.65 13.07 -62.09
CA SER A 365 14.37 12.44 -63.20
C SER A 365 15.72 13.11 -63.50
N ALA A 366 16.02 14.25 -62.87
CA ALA A 366 17.28 14.96 -63.10
C ALA A 366 18.42 14.32 -62.28
N PRO A 367 19.60 14.07 -62.89
CA PRO A 367 20.77 13.61 -62.14
C PRO A 367 21.09 14.63 -61.04
N LYS A 368 21.37 14.15 -59.82
CA LYS A 368 21.78 15.00 -58.69
C LYS A 368 23.03 15.78 -59.05
N ALA A 369 22.87 16.98 -59.61
CA ALA A 369 23.97 17.90 -59.81
C ALA A 369 24.59 18.20 -58.45
N LEU A 370 25.92 18.08 -58.36
CA LEU A 370 26.64 18.42 -57.15
C LEU A 370 26.46 19.91 -56.88
N PRO A 371 26.26 20.33 -55.61
CA PRO A 371 26.17 21.74 -55.27
C PRO A 371 27.37 22.51 -55.82
N GLU A 372 27.15 23.70 -56.39
CA GLU A 372 28.24 24.62 -56.74
C GLU A 372 29.08 24.84 -55.47
N ASN A 373 30.37 24.49 -55.53
CA ASN A 373 31.34 24.45 -54.43
C ASN A 373 31.38 23.18 -53.56
N TYR A 374 30.77 22.07 -53.98
CA TYR A 374 31.04 20.78 -53.32
C TYR A 374 32.46 20.30 -53.65
N ILE A 375 33.28 20.19 -52.60
CA ILE A 375 34.64 19.65 -52.66
C ILE A 375 34.64 18.33 -51.88
N CYS A 376 35.14 17.26 -52.50
CA CYS A 376 35.18 15.93 -51.90
C CYS A 376 36.11 15.94 -50.67
N ARG A 377 35.63 15.55 -49.49
CA ARG A 377 36.44 15.56 -48.25
C ARG A 377 37.55 14.51 -48.20
N LEU A 378 37.61 13.58 -49.16
CA LEU A 378 38.65 12.55 -49.23
C LEU A 378 39.87 13.01 -50.04
N CYS A 379 39.69 13.77 -51.11
CA CYS A 379 40.78 14.20 -52.01
C CYS A 379 40.85 15.72 -52.22
N ASN A 380 39.91 16.46 -51.65
CA ASN A 380 39.80 17.90 -51.73
C ASN A 380 39.66 18.48 -53.15
N THR A 381 39.17 17.68 -54.11
CA THR A 381 38.85 18.13 -55.48
C THR A 381 37.34 18.25 -55.70
N PRO A 382 36.86 19.28 -56.44
CA PRO A 382 35.46 19.40 -56.81
C PRO A 382 35.05 18.41 -57.92
N GLY A 383 33.74 18.19 -58.10
CA GLY A 383 33.19 17.49 -59.28
C GLY A 383 32.76 16.03 -59.10
N HIS A 384 32.95 15.42 -57.93
CA HIS A 384 32.40 14.09 -57.60
C HIS A 384 31.97 14.01 -56.14
N HIS A 385 31.06 13.09 -55.79
CA HIS A 385 30.63 12.87 -54.41
C HIS A 385 31.65 12.00 -53.65
N ILE A 386 31.76 12.12 -52.33
CA ILE A 386 32.74 11.36 -51.51
C ILE A 386 32.68 9.83 -51.69
N LYS A 387 31.53 9.30 -52.14
CA LYS A 387 31.32 7.87 -52.39
C LYS A 387 31.93 7.39 -53.71
N ASP A 388 32.14 8.31 -54.65
CA ASP A 388 32.60 8.07 -56.02
C ASP A 388 34.00 8.68 -56.22
N CYS A 389 34.76 8.83 -55.14
CA CYS A 389 36.09 9.44 -55.16
C CYS A 389 37.09 8.52 -55.87
N PRO A 390 37.71 8.95 -56.99
CA PRO A 390 38.67 8.14 -57.73
C PRO A 390 39.96 7.90 -56.93
N GLU A 391 40.28 8.77 -55.97
CA GLU A 391 41.43 8.64 -55.07
C GLU A 391 41.11 7.91 -53.76
N ALA A 392 39.91 7.32 -53.62
CA ALA A 392 39.50 6.59 -52.42
C ALA A 392 40.47 5.44 -52.05
N ALA A 393 41.21 4.90 -53.02
CA ALA A 393 42.21 3.85 -52.81
C ALA A 393 43.53 4.37 -52.20
N ASN A 394 43.91 5.63 -52.47
CA ASN A 394 45.20 6.20 -52.09
C ASN A 394 45.19 6.90 -50.72
N ASN A 395 44.01 7.37 -50.27
CA ASN A 395 43.82 7.96 -48.93
C ASN A 395 43.27 6.95 -47.91
N LYS A 396 43.85 5.75 -47.87
CA LYS A 396 43.66 4.84 -46.72
C LYS A 396 44.54 5.36 -45.57
N PRO A 397 43.97 5.81 -44.43
CA PRO A 397 44.80 6.14 -43.27
C PRO A 397 45.56 4.88 -42.83
N SER A 398 46.89 4.97 -42.80
CA SER A 398 47.81 3.85 -42.50
C SER A 398 47.85 3.47 -41.00
N ALA A 399 46.87 3.92 -40.21
CA ALA A 399 46.80 3.65 -38.77
C ALA A 399 45.53 2.83 -38.45
N PRO A 400 45.61 1.82 -37.55
CA PRO A 400 44.43 1.12 -37.06
C PRO A 400 43.47 2.14 -36.45
N ARG A 401 42.19 2.12 -36.87
CA ARG A 401 41.17 2.96 -36.26
C ARG A 401 40.90 2.42 -34.86
N LEU A 402 41.54 2.99 -33.87
CA LEU A 402 41.17 2.77 -32.48
C LEU A 402 39.75 3.35 -32.26
N PRO A 403 38.89 2.66 -31.51
CA PRO A 403 37.59 3.21 -31.14
C PRO A 403 37.74 4.52 -30.36
N PRO A 404 36.77 5.44 -30.45
CA PRO A 404 36.75 6.65 -29.62
C PRO A 404 36.83 6.31 -28.13
N GLU A 405 37.40 7.21 -27.31
CA GLU A 405 37.41 7.09 -25.85
C GLU A 405 36.00 6.80 -25.32
N GLY A 406 35.86 5.71 -24.55
CA GLY A 406 34.59 5.25 -24.00
C GLY A 406 33.82 4.21 -24.85
N TYR A 407 34.31 3.83 -26.03
CA TYR A 407 33.71 2.74 -26.79
C TYR A 407 34.05 1.37 -26.18
N ILE A 408 33.03 0.58 -25.88
CA ILE A 408 33.12 -0.78 -25.33
C ILE A 408 32.48 -1.76 -26.32
N CYS A 409 33.16 -2.85 -26.65
CA CYS A 409 32.68 -3.84 -27.59
C CYS A 409 31.46 -4.59 -27.05
N LYS A 410 30.32 -4.55 -27.77
CA LYS A 410 29.06 -5.22 -27.37
C LYS A 410 29.09 -6.75 -27.39
N ILE A 411 30.19 -7.37 -27.84
CA ILE A 411 30.33 -8.84 -27.91
C ILE A 411 31.08 -9.38 -26.69
N CYS A 412 32.23 -8.77 -26.34
CA CYS A 412 33.09 -9.22 -25.24
C CYS A 412 33.14 -8.27 -24.03
N ASN A 413 32.55 -7.09 -24.16
CA ASN A 413 32.53 -6.03 -23.15
C ASN A 413 33.91 -5.46 -22.77
N GLU A 414 34.90 -5.57 -23.66
CA GLU A 414 36.25 -5.00 -23.49
C GLU A 414 36.40 -3.75 -24.38
N SER A 415 37.22 -2.78 -23.94
CA SER A 415 37.57 -1.58 -24.73
C SER A 415 38.79 -1.83 -25.62
N GLY A 416 38.96 -1.02 -26.67
CA GLY A 416 40.16 -1.07 -27.54
C GLY A 416 39.98 -1.67 -28.94
N HIS A 417 38.81 -2.27 -29.27
CA HIS A 417 38.48 -2.75 -30.63
C HIS A 417 37.01 -2.52 -30.97
N PHE A 418 36.68 -2.42 -32.27
CA PHE A 418 35.28 -2.34 -32.71
C PHE A 418 34.60 -3.72 -32.66
N VAL A 419 33.28 -3.77 -32.46
CA VAL A 419 32.46 -5.00 -32.46
C VAL A 419 32.73 -5.94 -33.66
N ARG A 420 33.14 -5.36 -34.79
CA ARG A 420 33.43 -6.08 -36.03
C ARG A 420 34.72 -6.91 -35.96
N GLU A 421 35.64 -6.49 -35.10
CA GLU A 421 37.00 -7.02 -34.91
C GLU A 421 37.13 -7.72 -33.55
N CYS A 422 36.00 -8.09 -32.94
CA CYS A 422 35.99 -8.77 -31.65
C CYS A 422 36.58 -10.19 -31.76
N PRO A 423 37.62 -10.54 -30.98
CA PRO A 423 38.22 -11.87 -31.01
C PRO A 423 37.27 -12.98 -30.52
N LYS A 424 36.25 -12.64 -29.72
CA LYS A 424 35.22 -13.58 -29.22
C LYS A 424 34.01 -13.72 -30.16
N LYS A 425 34.06 -13.13 -31.36
CA LYS A 425 32.91 -13.12 -32.29
C LYS A 425 32.62 -14.50 -32.91
N GLU A 426 33.65 -15.22 -33.33
CA GLU A 426 33.47 -16.54 -33.97
C GLU A 426 32.87 -17.59 -33.02
N GLU A 427 33.23 -17.55 -31.74
CA GLU A 427 32.69 -18.46 -30.72
C GLU A 427 31.19 -18.19 -30.48
N ARG A 428 30.80 -16.91 -30.37
CA ARG A 428 29.39 -16.51 -30.24
C ARG A 428 28.56 -16.87 -31.47
N ASP A 429 29.13 -16.73 -32.67
CA ASP A 429 28.43 -17.07 -33.91
C ASP A 429 28.25 -18.60 -34.04
N ARG A 430 29.19 -19.43 -33.52
CA ARG A 430 29.02 -20.89 -33.40
C ARG A 430 27.95 -21.28 -32.37
N GLU A 431 27.88 -20.64 -31.21
CA GLU A 431 26.83 -20.90 -30.21
C GLU A 431 25.41 -20.61 -30.74
N HIS A 432 25.28 -19.57 -31.58
CA HIS A 432 24.01 -19.27 -32.24
C HIS A 432 23.61 -20.28 -33.32
N ALA A 433 24.58 -20.88 -34.03
CA ALA A 433 24.33 -21.94 -34.99
C ALA A 433 23.83 -23.24 -34.31
N VAL A 434 24.42 -23.61 -33.17
CA VAL A 434 24.01 -24.80 -32.38
C VAL A 434 22.57 -24.67 -31.82
N ARG A 435 22.12 -23.44 -31.50
CA ARG A 435 20.72 -23.19 -31.11
C ARG A 435 19.72 -23.29 -32.27
N GLY A 436 20.17 -23.15 -33.52
CA GLY A 436 19.35 -23.34 -34.71
C GLY A 436 19.01 -24.81 -34.99
N GLU A 437 19.95 -25.72 -34.72
CA GLU A 437 19.80 -27.16 -34.98
C GLU A 437 19.03 -27.91 -33.89
N ARG A 438 18.94 -27.38 -32.65
CA ARG A 438 18.14 -27.98 -31.57
C ARG A 438 16.63 -27.91 -31.80
N ARG A 439 16.16 -27.04 -32.70
CA ARG A 439 14.73 -26.82 -32.96
C ARG A 439 14.07 -27.90 -33.82
N THR A 440 14.83 -28.85 -34.37
CA THR A 440 14.32 -29.88 -35.30
C THR A 440 14.40 -31.31 -34.75
N ARG A 441 14.69 -31.50 -33.44
CA ARG A 441 15.00 -32.84 -32.90
C ARG A 441 14.44 -33.13 -31.50
N GLU A 442 13.32 -32.52 -31.14
CA GLU A 442 12.58 -32.83 -29.89
C GLU A 442 11.12 -33.24 -30.20
N ASP A 443 10.96 -34.04 -31.25
CA ASP A 443 9.71 -34.72 -31.63
C ASP A 443 9.99 -36.22 -31.80
N SER A 444 10.39 -36.89 -30.71
CA SER A 444 10.38 -38.37 -30.53
C SER A 444 10.96 -38.72 -29.16
N GLY A 445 10.17 -39.41 -28.32
CA GLY A 445 10.44 -39.60 -26.89
C GLY A 445 11.39 -40.74 -26.47
N GLU A 446 11.27 -41.07 -25.17
CA GLU A 446 11.74 -42.25 -24.41
C GLU A 446 13.03 -42.17 -23.53
N PHE A 447 12.78 -42.09 -22.20
CA PHE A 447 13.11 -43.05 -21.12
C PHE A 447 14.51 -43.25 -20.45
N TYR A 448 14.43 -43.33 -19.10
CA TYR A 448 15.20 -44.04 -18.03
C TYR A 448 16.57 -43.54 -17.48
N GLY A 449 16.53 -43.03 -16.23
CA GLY A 449 17.09 -43.64 -15.00
C GLY A 449 18.60 -43.75 -14.74
N LEU A 450 19.10 -43.23 -13.59
CA LEU A 450 19.77 -43.99 -12.50
C LEU A 450 20.38 -43.09 -11.39
N SER A 451 20.66 -43.76 -10.26
CA SER A 451 20.78 -43.33 -8.86
C SER A 451 22.22 -43.39 -8.29
N MET A 452 22.38 -42.95 -7.02
CA MET A 452 23.42 -43.21 -5.98
C MET A 452 24.21 -41.95 -5.57
N VAL A 453 24.01 -41.28 -4.43
CA VAL A 453 24.01 -41.61 -2.97
C VAL A 453 25.43 -41.87 -2.37
N VAL A 454 25.67 -41.18 -1.24
CA VAL A 454 26.48 -41.47 -0.02
C VAL A 454 27.86 -40.78 0.13
N PHE A 455 27.98 -39.89 1.14
CA PHE A 455 28.92 -39.85 2.30
C PHE A 455 29.22 -38.39 2.75
N VAL A 456 28.74 -37.77 3.86
CA VAL A 456 28.72 -38.07 5.32
C VAL A 456 29.95 -37.47 6.09
N LEU A 457 29.67 -36.43 6.93
CA LEU A 457 30.31 -36.03 8.24
C LEU A 457 31.62 -35.18 8.21
N ILE A 458 32.01 -34.29 9.16
CA ILE A 458 31.51 -33.76 10.45
C ILE A 458 32.43 -32.57 10.91
N GLN A 459 31.85 -31.61 11.68
CA GLN A 459 32.42 -30.70 12.72
C GLN A 459 33.59 -29.73 12.41
N SER A 460 33.35 -28.41 12.48
CA SER A 460 33.40 -27.51 13.68
C SER A 460 34.83 -27.21 14.16
N TYR A 461 35.22 -25.93 14.20
CA TYR A 461 35.87 -25.29 15.37
C TYR A 461 35.97 -23.76 15.18
N PHE A 462 35.41 -23.04 16.15
CA PHE A 462 35.52 -21.59 16.37
C PHE A 462 36.95 -21.21 16.81
N TYR A 463 37.48 -20.07 16.36
CA TYR A 463 38.09 -19.09 17.29
C TYR A 463 38.19 -17.66 16.73
N LYS A 464 38.02 -16.74 17.70
CA LYS A 464 37.92 -15.27 17.67
C LYS A 464 39.14 -14.55 17.07
N SER A 465 38.94 -13.28 16.66
CA SER A 465 39.61 -12.13 17.32
C SER A 465 38.99 -10.77 16.99
N ARG A 466 38.97 -9.92 18.03
CA ARG A 466 38.47 -8.54 18.14
C ARG A 466 39.40 -7.53 17.42
N ALA A 467 38.85 -6.37 17.04
CA ALA A 467 39.42 -5.06 17.40
C ALA A 467 38.42 -3.91 17.12
N ASN A 468 38.28 -3.04 18.11
CA ASN A 468 37.58 -1.75 18.08
C ASN A 468 38.25 -0.76 17.13
N ILE A 469 37.49 0.19 16.54
CA ILE A 469 37.91 1.59 16.31
C ILE A 469 36.66 2.48 16.34
N TRP A 470 36.65 3.31 17.38
CA TRP A 470 36.23 4.72 17.51
C TRP A 470 35.18 5.36 16.58
N CYS A 471 34.28 6.09 17.25
CA CYS A 471 33.33 7.08 16.76
C CYS A 471 33.81 8.48 17.22
N PRO A 472 33.70 9.52 16.38
CA PRO A 472 33.24 10.84 16.84
C PRO A 472 32.27 11.44 15.79
N GLU A 473 31.31 12.35 16.01
CA GLU A 473 31.19 13.51 16.88
C GLU A 473 29.71 13.83 17.18
N HIS A 474 29.51 14.54 18.28
CA HIS A 474 28.26 15.16 18.71
C HIS A 474 27.88 16.38 17.86
N THR A 475 26.61 16.48 17.47
CA THR A 475 25.89 17.77 17.43
C THR A 475 24.58 17.62 18.18
N LEU A 476 24.51 18.26 19.35
CA LEU A 476 23.29 18.48 20.12
C LEU A 476 22.36 19.40 19.33
N SER A 477 21.10 19.02 19.18
CA SER A 477 19.97 19.90 18.82
C SER A 477 18.69 19.37 19.47
N PRO A 478 17.76 20.26 19.84
CA PRO A 478 16.89 20.07 21.01
C PRO A 478 15.63 19.26 20.68
N LEU A 479 15.35 18.27 21.53
CA LEU A 479 14.01 17.74 21.86
C LEU A 479 13.05 17.51 20.66
N CYS A 480 13.32 16.46 19.88
CA CYS A 480 12.25 15.77 19.15
C CYS A 480 11.65 14.73 20.12
N LEU A 481 10.60 15.13 20.86
CA LEU A 481 9.82 14.22 21.70
C LEU A 481 9.10 13.22 20.79
N SER A 482 9.71 12.04 20.64
CA SER A 482 9.06 10.84 20.12
C SER A 482 7.93 10.43 21.07
N HIS A 483 6.68 10.68 20.68
CA HIS A 483 5.54 10.10 21.40
C HIS A 483 5.24 8.71 20.83
N THR A 484 5.61 7.69 21.58
CA THR A 484 5.32 6.28 21.31
C THR A 484 3.81 6.04 21.41
N ALA A 485 3.24 5.35 20.41
CA ALA A 485 1.84 4.91 20.45
C ALA A 485 1.51 4.06 21.69
N ASP A 486 2.52 3.43 22.29
CA ASP A 486 2.45 2.65 23.54
C ASP A 486 1.88 3.42 24.75
N ALA A 487 1.96 4.75 24.75
CA ALA A 487 1.48 5.58 25.86
C ALA A 487 0.06 6.13 25.65
N CYS A 488 -0.52 6.00 24.45
CA CYS A 488 -1.83 6.59 24.13
C CYS A 488 -2.96 5.58 24.35
N TRP A 489 -3.91 5.90 25.23
CA TRP A 489 -5.01 5.02 25.62
C TRP A 489 -6.08 4.81 24.54
N PHE A 490 -6.05 5.60 23.46
CA PHE A 490 -7.06 5.63 22.40
C PHE A 490 -6.52 5.22 21.03
N CYS A 491 -5.21 5.01 20.89
CA CYS A 491 -4.68 4.50 19.63
C CYS A 491 -5.03 3.02 19.49
N LEU A 492 -5.69 2.63 18.38
CA LEU A 492 -6.04 1.23 18.12
C LEU A 492 -4.83 0.31 18.02
N ALA A 493 -3.64 0.84 17.69
CA ALA A 493 -2.40 0.06 17.73
C ALA A 493 -1.77 -0.07 19.12
N ASN A 494 -2.27 0.62 20.15
CA ASN A 494 -1.81 0.36 21.51
C ASN A 494 -2.38 -1.00 21.95
N PRO A 495 -1.55 -2.01 22.25
CA PRO A 495 -2.05 -3.32 22.66
C PRO A 495 -2.84 -3.30 23.98
N LYS A 496 -2.70 -2.22 24.77
CA LYS A 496 -3.44 -1.99 26.02
C LYS A 496 -4.80 -1.31 25.81
N VAL A 497 -5.16 -0.97 24.57
CA VAL A 497 -6.47 -0.39 24.27
C VAL A 497 -7.57 -1.40 24.61
N ALA A 498 -8.66 -0.94 25.21
CA ALA A 498 -9.78 -1.79 25.60
C ALA A 498 -10.65 -2.13 24.40
N LYS A 499 -10.18 -3.04 23.54
CA LYS A 499 -10.83 -3.40 22.28
C LYS A 499 -12.28 -3.87 22.44
N HIS A 500 -12.60 -4.52 23.56
CA HIS A 500 -13.95 -5.00 23.84
C HIS A 500 -14.99 -3.88 24.00
N LEU A 501 -14.55 -2.64 24.25
CA LEU A 501 -15.43 -1.47 24.30
C LEU A 501 -15.71 -0.85 22.92
N ILE A 502 -15.02 -1.29 21.85
CA ILE A 502 -15.23 -0.76 20.50
C ILE A 502 -16.57 -1.27 19.98
N ILE A 503 -17.42 -0.35 19.54
CA ILE A 503 -18.78 -0.61 19.06
C ILE A 503 -18.81 -0.72 17.54
N SER A 504 -18.27 0.28 16.85
CA SER A 504 -18.28 0.40 15.39
C SER A 504 -17.00 1.11 14.93
N ILE A 505 -16.50 0.76 13.73
CA ILE A 505 -15.27 1.31 13.15
C ILE A 505 -15.62 1.80 11.74
N GLY A 506 -15.51 3.11 11.53
CA GLY A 506 -15.60 3.74 10.21
C GLY A 506 -14.25 3.77 9.50
N SER A 507 -14.19 4.57 8.44
CA SER A 507 -12.98 4.80 7.64
C SER A 507 -11.95 5.67 8.35
N GLU A 508 -12.39 6.67 9.10
CA GLU A 508 -11.55 7.69 9.75
C GLU A 508 -11.78 7.78 11.27
N ILE A 509 -12.97 7.40 11.75
CA ILE A 509 -13.42 7.48 13.14
C ILE A 509 -13.94 6.12 13.60
N TYR A 510 -13.66 5.79 14.85
CA TYR A 510 -14.32 4.67 15.52
C TYR A 510 -15.14 5.14 16.73
N LEU A 511 -16.19 4.38 17.01
CA LEU A 511 -17.12 4.55 18.11
C LEU A 511 -16.80 3.52 19.20
N THR A 512 -16.66 3.97 20.45
CA THR A 512 -16.38 3.09 21.59
C THR A 512 -17.12 3.54 22.84
N LEU A 513 -17.49 2.62 23.73
CA LEU A 513 -17.99 2.97 25.06
C LEU A 513 -16.89 3.59 25.91
N ALA A 514 -17.26 4.58 26.73
CA ALA A 514 -16.33 5.20 27.67
C ALA A 514 -16.04 4.26 28.85
N LYS A 515 -14.76 4.14 29.23
CA LYS A 515 -14.40 3.54 30.53
C LYS A 515 -14.92 4.39 31.68
N GLY A 516 -15.51 3.75 32.68
CA GLY A 516 -16.20 4.44 33.77
C GLY A 516 -17.23 5.43 33.21
N PRO A 517 -18.27 4.97 32.50
CA PRO A 517 -19.22 5.83 31.83
C PRO A 517 -20.03 6.65 32.86
N LEU A 518 -20.77 7.67 32.42
CA LEU A 518 -21.62 8.47 33.30
C LEU A 518 -22.98 7.78 33.49
N THR A 519 -23.47 7.23 32.39
CA THR A 519 -24.63 6.36 32.28
C THR A 519 -24.15 4.92 32.08
N SER A 520 -24.52 4.02 32.99
CA SER A 520 -24.21 2.58 32.95
C SER A 520 -25.51 1.80 33.03
N SER A 521 -25.54 0.56 32.52
CA SER A 521 -26.67 -0.35 32.74
C SER A 521 -26.99 -0.55 34.23
N SER A 522 -26.00 -0.37 35.11
CA SER A 522 -26.14 -0.43 36.57
C SER A 522 -26.58 0.88 37.24
N SER A 523 -26.59 2.01 36.52
CA SER A 523 -27.02 3.29 37.09
C SER A 523 -28.54 3.42 37.03
N SER A 524 -29.17 3.80 38.15
CA SER A 524 -30.60 4.05 38.22
C SER A 524 -30.97 5.20 37.28
N GLY A 525 -31.62 4.89 36.16
CA GLY A 525 -32.06 5.89 35.16
C GLY A 525 -31.39 5.81 33.80
N SER A 526 -30.58 4.79 33.51
CA SER A 526 -30.08 4.56 32.14
C SER A 526 -31.19 3.98 31.24
N LEU A 527 -31.61 4.75 30.24
CA LEU A 527 -32.60 4.33 29.24
C LEU A 527 -31.97 3.59 28.06
N ILE A 528 -30.68 3.82 27.82
CA ILE A 528 -29.94 3.24 26.69
C ILE A 528 -29.34 1.88 27.10
N PRO A 529 -29.54 0.80 26.32
CA PRO A 529 -28.85 -0.47 26.53
C PRO A 529 -27.33 -0.28 26.51
N GLY A 530 -26.63 -0.76 27.53
CA GLY A 530 -25.18 -0.56 27.66
C GLY A 530 -24.76 0.84 28.14
N GLY A 531 -25.69 1.66 28.64
CA GLY A 531 -25.39 2.97 29.25
C GLY A 531 -25.31 4.12 28.24
N GLY A 532 -24.66 3.91 27.09
CA GLY A 532 -24.64 4.85 25.98
C GLY A 532 -23.73 6.06 26.10
N HIS A 533 -22.94 6.20 27.19
CA HIS A 533 -21.83 7.16 27.19
C HIS A 533 -20.71 6.62 26.28
N VAL A 534 -20.58 7.21 25.10
CA VAL A 534 -19.65 6.79 24.05
C VAL A 534 -18.63 7.87 23.72
N LEU A 535 -17.56 7.46 23.05
CA LEU A 535 -16.49 8.30 22.54
C LEU A 535 -16.43 8.14 21.01
N LEU A 536 -16.29 9.26 20.30
CA LEU A 536 -15.96 9.30 18.88
C LEU A 536 -14.51 9.74 18.73
N ILE A 537 -13.69 8.87 18.16
CA ILE A 537 -12.23 8.99 18.18
C ILE A 537 -11.69 8.79 16.77
N PRO A 538 -10.86 9.70 16.22
CA PRO A 538 -10.16 9.46 14.98
C PRO A 538 -9.24 8.24 15.10
N ILE A 539 -9.22 7.38 14.09
CA ILE A 539 -8.35 6.20 14.04
C ILE A 539 -6.87 6.63 14.08
N SER A 540 -6.54 7.68 13.33
CA SER A 540 -5.21 8.29 13.35
C SER A 540 -5.01 9.15 14.61
N HIS A 541 -3.78 9.15 15.14
CA HIS A 541 -3.45 9.95 16.33
C HIS A 541 -3.37 11.44 15.97
N TYR A 542 -4.36 12.20 16.42
CA TYR A 542 -4.33 13.66 16.40
C TYR A 542 -4.51 14.19 17.82
N PRO A 543 -3.77 15.23 18.26
CA PRO A 543 -3.94 15.79 19.59
C PRO A 543 -5.25 16.57 19.76
N SER A 544 -5.84 17.05 18.66
CA SER A 544 -7.19 17.62 18.60
C SER A 544 -7.76 17.51 17.19
N PHE A 545 -9.08 17.61 17.05
CA PHE A 545 -9.74 17.61 15.74
C PHE A 545 -9.32 18.79 14.85
N ARG A 546 -8.84 19.89 15.43
CA ARG A 546 -8.32 21.04 14.64
C ARG A 546 -6.92 20.86 14.10
N LYS A 547 -6.19 19.86 14.60
CA LYS A 547 -4.85 19.50 14.13
C LYS A 547 -4.90 18.44 13.04
N ILE A 548 -6.09 18.03 12.63
CA ILE A 548 -6.31 17.17 11.47
C ILE A 548 -5.92 17.96 10.21
N PRO A 549 -5.08 17.41 9.32
CA PRO A 549 -4.71 18.05 8.06
C PRO A 549 -5.95 18.38 7.20
N MET A 550 -5.95 19.56 6.58
CA MET A 550 -7.10 20.04 5.77
C MET A 550 -7.53 19.03 4.68
N GLU A 551 -6.57 18.26 4.15
CA GLU A 551 -6.78 17.29 3.06
C GLU A 551 -7.74 16.15 3.43
N ILE A 552 -7.74 15.71 4.70
CA ILE A 552 -8.62 14.66 5.20
C ILE A 552 -9.70 15.20 6.14
N GLN A 553 -9.61 16.48 6.52
CA GLN A 553 -10.51 17.09 7.48
C GLN A 553 -11.97 17.01 7.02
N ILE A 554 -12.22 17.11 5.71
CA ILE A 554 -13.56 16.99 5.12
C ILE A 554 -14.15 15.60 5.42
N ASP A 555 -13.38 14.54 5.17
CA ASP A 555 -13.83 13.16 5.34
C ASP A 555 -14.01 12.81 6.81
N VAL A 556 -13.06 13.21 7.67
CA VAL A 556 -13.15 12.98 9.11
C VAL A 556 -14.37 13.71 9.70
N VAL A 557 -14.60 14.97 9.31
CA VAL A 557 -15.75 15.74 9.80
C VAL A 557 -17.07 15.17 9.24
N ALA A 558 -17.11 14.77 7.98
CA ALA A 558 -18.29 14.15 7.40
C ALA A 558 -18.66 12.86 8.13
N GLU A 559 -17.68 12.00 8.42
CA GLU A 559 -17.93 10.76 9.16
C GLU A 559 -18.29 11.01 10.63
N LEU A 560 -17.68 12.01 11.27
CA LEU A 560 -18.04 12.44 12.63
C LEU A 560 -19.53 12.81 12.71
N GLU A 561 -20.00 13.61 11.75
CA GLU A 561 -21.39 14.04 11.71
C GLU A 561 -22.34 12.89 11.35
N ARG A 562 -21.92 11.91 10.55
CA ARG A 562 -22.68 10.67 10.32
C ARG A 562 -22.86 9.87 11.61
N PHE A 563 -21.79 9.68 12.40
CA PHE A 563 -21.88 9.02 13.70
C PHE A 563 -22.78 9.79 14.68
N LYS A 564 -22.60 11.12 14.79
CA LYS A 564 -23.48 11.95 15.64
C LYS A 564 -24.93 11.84 15.21
N SER A 565 -25.22 11.85 13.90
CA SER A 565 -26.58 11.69 13.37
C SER A 565 -27.17 10.32 13.71
N ALA A 566 -26.41 9.24 13.56
CA ALA A 566 -26.82 7.88 13.94
C ALA A 566 -27.12 7.77 15.44
N LEU A 567 -26.20 8.24 16.29
CA LEU A 567 -26.39 8.27 17.75
C LEU A 567 -27.60 9.12 18.15
N ARG A 568 -27.83 10.26 17.49
CA ARG A 568 -29.00 11.11 17.73
C ARG A 568 -30.30 10.36 17.50
N ARG A 569 -30.41 9.67 16.35
CA ARG A 569 -31.62 8.88 16.01
C ARG A 569 -31.83 7.73 17.00
N MET A 570 -30.76 7.04 17.38
CA MET A 570 -30.82 5.97 18.36
C MET A 570 -31.29 6.49 19.72
N PHE A 571 -30.66 7.53 20.25
CA PHE A 571 -30.99 8.07 21.58
C PHE A 571 -32.40 8.64 21.64
N ASP A 572 -32.84 9.30 20.56
CA ASP A 572 -34.20 9.81 20.43
C ASP A 572 -35.25 8.69 20.57
N GLY A 573 -34.99 7.53 19.97
CA GLY A 573 -35.84 6.34 20.07
C GLY A 573 -35.97 5.77 21.49
N TYR A 574 -35.02 6.08 22.37
CA TYR A 574 -35.05 5.71 23.79
C TYR A 574 -35.47 6.88 24.70
N GLY A 575 -35.95 7.99 24.16
CA GLY A 575 -36.38 9.15 24.95
C GLY A 575 -35.23 9.96 25.56
N CYS A 576 -34.04 9.87 24.97
CA CYS A 576 -32.86 10.65 25.36
C CYS A 576 -32.50 11.68 24.28
N ASP A 577 -32.06 12.85 24.72
CA ASP A 577 -31.24 13.74 23.92
C ASP A 577 -29.75 13.38 24.09
N MET A 578 -28.87 14.05 23.34
CA MET A 578 -27.43 13.88 23.43
C MET A 578 -26.73 15.21 23.73
N VAL A 579 -25.76 15.17 24.64
CA VAL A 579 -24.75 16.23 24.80
C VAL A 579 -23.42 15.73 24.26
N VAL A 580 -22.76 16.54 23.43
CA VAL A 580 -21.45 16.20 22.85
C VAL A 580 -20.42 17.22 23.30
N PHE A 581 -19.27 16.79 23.80
CA PHE A 581 -18.22 17.74 24.18
C PHE A 581 -16.81 17.25 23.83
N GLU A 582 -15.91 18.21 23.65
CA GLU A 582 -14.48 17.98 23.43
C GLU A 582 -13.64 18.96 24.25
N VAL A 583 -12.42 18.54 24.56
CA VAL A 583 -11.36 19.42 25.04
C VAL A 583 -10.23 19.39 24.02
N SER A 584 -10.10 20.47 23.26
CA SER A 584 -8.96 20.67 22.38
C SER A 584 -7.84 21.31 23.18
N ARG A 585 -6.86 20.50 23.58
CA ARG A 585 -5.69 20.98 24.31
C ARG A 585 -4.50 20.08 24.02
N GLU A 586 -3.40 20.68 23.59
CA GLU A 586 -2.15 19.96 23.44
C GLU A 586 -1.51 19.75 24.83
N SER A 587 -1.23 18.49 25.15
CA SER A 587 -0.49 18.19 26.38
C SER A 587 0.99 18.53 26.18
N ALA A 588 1.59 19.21 27.16
CA ALA A 588 3.04 19.40 27.22
C ALA A 588 3.82 18.08 27.30
N LYS A 589 3.13 16.97 27.62
CA LYS A 589 3.67 15.60 27.65
C LYS A 589 3.20 14.75 26.45
N GLY A 590 2.54 15.32 25.44
CA GLY A 590 2.14 14.68 24.17
C GLY A 590 1.26 13.42 24.27
N GLN A 591 0.51 13.24 25.35
CA GLN A 591 -0.33 12.06 25.63
C GLN A 591 -1.83 12.26 25.35
N THR A 592 -2.21 13.20 24.49
CA THR A 592 -3.62 13.51 24.22
C THR A 592 -4.03 13.02 22.85
N HIS A 593 -5.08 12.21 22.77
CA HIS A 593 -5.76 11.85 21.53
C HIS A 593 -7.09 12.59 21.47
N ALA A 594 -7.38 13.18 20.32
CA ALA A 594 -8.64 13.84 20.01
C ALA A 594 -9.81 12.88 20.20
N HIS A 595 -10.82 13.30 20.96
CA HIS A 595 -12.04 12.54 21.09
C HIS A 595 -13.20 13.49 21.41
N PHE A 596 -14.38 13.15 20.90
CA PHE A 596 -15.64 13.70 21.40
C PHE A 596 -16.22 12.72 22.40
N GLN A 597 -16.69 13.21 23.55
CA GLN A 597 -17.54 12.45 24.44
C GLN A 597 -18.98 12.74 24.09
N VAL A 598 -19.79 11.69 24.01
CA VAL A 598 -21.22 11.77 23.70
C VAL A 598 -21.96 11.11 24.86
N VAL A 599 -22.83 11.87 25.52
CA VAL A 599 -23.55 11.42 26.72
C VAL A 599 -25.05 11.54 26.46
N PRO A 600 -25.83 10.45 26.62
CA PRO A 600 -27.27 10.50 26.56
C PRO A 600 -27.84 11.17 27.81
N ILE A 601 -28.77 12.09 27.63
CA ILE A 601 -29.49 12.79 28.70
C ILE A 601 -30.98 12.51 28.51
N PRO A 602 -31.69 11.96 29.51
CA PRO A 602 -33.14 11.85 29.44
C PRO A 602 -33.78 13.18 29.06
N LYS A 603 -34.77 13.20 28.16
CA LYS A 603 -35.41 14.44 27.68
C LYS A 603 -35.94 15.31 28.83
N GLU A 604 -36.46 14.68 29.88
CA GLU A 604 -36.92 15.36 31.11
C GLU A 604 -35.82 16.13 31.87
N LYS A 605 -34.54 15.81 31.64
CA LYS A 605 -33.36 16.46 32.24
C LYS A 605 -32.59 17.35 31.25
N SER A 606 -33.12 17.54 30.05
CA SER A 606 -32.45 18.32 29.00
C SER A 606 -32.75 19.82 29.10
N GLU A 607 -33.76 20.21 29.87
CA GLU A 607 -34.03 21.61 30.20
C GLU A 607 -32.96 22.15 31.17
N GLY A 608 -32.46 23.36 30.92
CA GLY A 608 -31.49 24.02 31.79
C GLY A 608 -30.03 23.59 31.60
N LEU A 609 -29.70 22.79 30.57
CA LEU A 609 -28.32 22.35 30.31
C LEU A 609 -27.37 23.54 30.09
N GLU A 610 -27.78 24.55 29.32
CA GLU A 610 -26.97 25.74 29.02
C GLU A 610 -26.63 26.50 30.32
N GLU A 611 -27.64 26.76 31.16
CA GLU A 611 -27.50 27.40 32.45
C GLU A 611 -26.60 26.60 33.39
N ALA A 612 -26.72 25.26 33.42
CA ALA A 612 -25.90 24.39 34.25
C ALA A 612 -24.41 24.46 33.87
N PHE A 613 -24.08 24.44 32.57
CA PHE A 613 -22.70 24.61 32.10
C PHE A 613 -22.15 25.99 32.46
N VAL A 614 -22.94 27.04 32.26
CA VAL A 614 -22.54 28.42 32.56
C VAL A 614 -22.31 28.61 34.05
N GLU A 615 -23.22 28.13 34.91
CA GLU A 615 -23.12 28.27 36.36
C GLU A 615 -21.95 27.47 36.92
N GLU A 616 -21.76 26.22 36.49
CA GLU A 616 -20.58 25.44 36.89
C GLU A 616 -19.28 26.08 36.40
N GLY A 617 -19.29 26.73 35.23
CA GLY A 617 -18.15 27.50 34.73
C GLY A 617 -17.80 28.69 35.63
N ARG A 618 -18.80 29.34 36.26
CA ARG A 618 -18.61 30.45 37.20
C ARG A 618 -18.03 30.01 38.54
N THR A 619 -18.30 28.77 38.97
CA THR A 619 -17.74 28.23 40.23
C THR A 619 -16.27 27.84 40.10
N GLN A 620 -15.77 27.65 38.88
CA GLN A 620 -14.34 27.41 38.63
C GLN A 620 -13.49 28.62 39.04
N VAL A 621 -12.25 28.36 39.48
CA VAL A 621 -11.28 29.41 39.88
C VAL A 621 -11.08 30.45 38.78
N VAL A 622 -11.07 30.02 37.53
CA VAL A 622 -10.86 30.87 36.35
C VAL A 622 -12.10 31.66 35.92
N ARG A 623 -13.28 31.35 36.50
CA ARG A 623 -14.59 31.92 36.15
C ARG A 623 -14.83 31.95 34.64
N MET A 624 -15.18 30.79 34.10
CA MET A 624 -15.28 30.58 32.66
C MET A 624 -16.31 31.53 32.02
N LYS A 625 -15.90 32.19 30.93
CA LYS A 625 -16.78 33.00 30.08
C LYS A 625 -16.99 32.29 28.75
N PHE A 626 -18.17 31.70 28.58
CA PHE A 626 -18.51 31.00 27.35
C PHE A 626 -18.83 31.97 26.21
N THR A 627 -18.51 31.53 25.00
CA THR A 627 -18.84 32.15 23.73
C THR A 627 -19.56 31.11 22.86
N LYS A 628 -20.20 31.52 21.76
CA LYS A 628 -20.85 30.58 20.82
C LYS A 628 -20.00 30.25 19.59
N VAL A 629 -18.78 30.81 19.53
CA VAL A 629 -17.92 30.75 18.35
C VAL A 629 -16.59 30.14 18.73
N LEU A 630 -16.08 29.29 17.84
CA LEU A 630 -14.76 28.71 17.95
C LEU A 630 -13.67 29.77 17.74
N PRO A 631 -12.53 29.73 18.45
CA PRO A 631 -11.42 30.65 18.20
C PRO A 631 -10.94 30.57 16.74
N GLU A 632 -10.65 31.73 16.14
CA GLU A 632 -10.10 31.81 14.77
C GLU A 632 -8.70 31.19 14.69
N ASN A 633 -7.90 31.36 15.75
CA ASN A 633 -6.58 30.74 15.85
C ASN A 633 -6.73 29.21 16.01
N PRO A 634 -6.24 28.40 15.06
CA PRO A 634 -6.33 26.93 15.13
C PRO A 634 -5.51 26.33 16.27
N ASP A 635 -4.53 27.06 16.81
CA ASP A 635 -3.68 26.62 17.91
C ASP A 635 -4.25 26.95 19.29
N ALA A 636 -5.35 27.70 19.35
CA ALA A 636 -5.98 28.04 20.62
C ALA A 636 -6.59 26.79 21.27
N SER A 637 -6.24 26.55 22.53
CA SER A 637 -6.89 25.50 23.33
C SER A 637 -8.30 25.94 23.72
N TYR A 638 -9.26 25.01 23.72
CA TYR A 638 -10.65 25.29 24.08
C TYR A 638 -11.37 24.07 24.64
N PHE A 639 -12.42 24.32 25.39
CA PHE A 639 -13.49 23.37 25.69
C PHE A 639 -14.72 23.75 24.88
N LYS A 640 -15.36 22.78 24.22
CA LYS A 640 -16.60 22.96 23.46
C LYS A 640 -17.61 21.93 23.91
N VAL A 641 -18.85 22.36 24.12
CA VAL A 641 -20.01 21.48 24.31
C VAL A 641 -21.12 21.87 23.36
N ASP A 642 -21.69 20.89 22.67
CA ASP A 642 -22.86 20.97 21.81
C ASP A 642 -24.07 20.43 22.59
N LEU A 643 -25.10 21.26 22.69
CA LEU A 643 -26.33 20.99 23.41
C LEU A 643 -27.43 20.46 22.48
N PRO A 644 -28.48 19.79 23.01
CA PRO A 644 -29.58 19.24 22.20
C PRO A 644 -30.31 20.29 21.36
N ASN A 645 -30.38 21.53 21.85
CA ASN A 645 -31.01 22.67 21.16
C ASN A 645 -30.16 23.25 20.01
N SER A 646 -29.12 22.53 19.55
CA SER A 646 -28.16 22.96 18.52
C SER A 646 -27.32 24.19 18.90
N THR A 647 -27.33 24.60 20.17
CA THR A 647 -26.42 25.65 20.67
C THR A 647 -25.11 25.02 21.11
N SER A 648 -24.00 25.66 20.75
CA SER A 648 -22.67 25.31 21.27
C SER A 648 -22.19 26.35 22.26
N LEU A 649 -21.59 25.89 23.36
CA LEU A 649 -20.82 26.73 24.28
C LEU A 649 -19.34 26.43 24.11
N VAL A 650 -18.53 27.48 23.95
CA VAL A 650 -17.09 27.43 23.74
C VAL A 650 -16.39 28.27 24.80
N TYR A 651 -15.48 27.65 25.54
CA TYR A 651 -14.56 28.34 26.44
C TYR A 651 -13.13 28.24 25.90
N ILE A 652 -12.51 29.39 25.65
CA ILE A 652 -11.11 29.47 25.21
C ILE A 652 -10.22 29.34 26.45
N ILE A 653 -9.40 28.28 26.48
CA ILE A 653 -8.48 27.99 27.58
C ILE A 653 -7.21 28.79 27.34
N LYS A 654 -6.85 29.68 28.26
CA LYS A 654 -5.65 30.52 28.09
C LYS A 654 -4.38 29.67 28.16
N PRO A 655 -3.29 30.08 27.48
CA PRO A 655 -1.99 29.46 27.65
C PRO A 655 -1.61 29.36 29.14
N GLN A 656 -1.08 28.20 29.56
CA GLN A 656 -0.72 27.89 30.95
C GLN A 656 -1.89 27.81 31.96
N GLU A 657 -3.14 28.00 31.53
CA GLU A 657 -4.29 27.88 32.42
C GLU A 657 -4.50 26.43 32.88
N ARG A 658 -4.77 26.24 34.17
CA ARG A 658 -5.16 24.93 34.71
C ARG A 658 -6.65 24.70 34.44
N PHE A 659 -6.93 23.95 33.38
CA PHE A 659 -8.28 23.49 33.05
C PHE A 659 -8.52 22.03 33.50
N ASN A 660 -9.67 21.77 34.12
CA ASN A 660 -10.07 20.42 34.52
C ASN A 660 -10.67 19.67 33.31
N LEU A 661 -9.96 18.65 32.82
CA LEU A 661 -10.41 17.84 31.68
C LEU A 661 -11.73 17.10 31.92
N GLN A 662 -12.13 16.91 33.19
CA GLN A 662 -13.39 16.28 33.58
C GLN A 662 -14.55 17.28 33.66
N PHE A 663 -14.35 18.56 33.32
CA PHE A 663 -15.38 19.60 33.46
C PHE A 663 -16.72 19.22 32.82
N GLY A 664 -16.71 18.75 31.58
CA GLY A 664 -17.94 18.29 30.90
C GLY A 664 -18.63 17.17 31.67
N ARG A 665 -17.87 16.22 32.20
CA ARG A 665 -18.40 15.12 33.01
C ARG A 665 -18.95 15.58 34.36
N ILE A 666 -18.30 16.54 35.02
CA ILE A 666 -18.75 17.09 36.31
C ILE A 666 -20.14 17.73 36.16
N VAL A 667 -20.33 18.54 35.12
CA VAL A 667 -21.63 19.19 34.85
C VAL A 667 -22.71 18.13 34.61
N LEU A 668 -22.43 17.18 33.71
CA LEU A 668 -23.41 16.16 33.34
C LEU A 668 -23.71 15.16 34.47
N ALA A 669 -22.73 14.84 35.31
CA ALA A 669 -22.92 14.01 36.50
C ALA A 669 -23.91 14.65 37.49
N LYS A 670 -23.84 15.98 37.67
CA LYS A 670 -24.80 16.72 38.52
C LYS A 670 -26.21 16.65 37.95
N ILE A 671 -26.34 16.82 36.63
CA ILE A 671 -27.64 16.80 35.94
C ILE A 671 -28.25 15.40 35.97
N LEU A 672 -27.44 14.37 35.75
CA LEU A 672 -27.88 12.98 35.78
C LEU A 672 -28.19 12.48 37.20
N GLY A 673 -27.71 13.18 38.24
CA GLY A 673 -27.86 12.77 39.64
C GLY A 673 -26.85 11.70 40.07
N THR A 674 -25.70 11.65 39.41
CA THR A 674 -24.62 10.67 39.61
C THR A 674 -23.26 11.35 39.88
N PRO A 675 -23.16 12.25 40.89
CA PRO A 675 -21.95 13.06 41.13
C PRO A 675 -20.70 12.21 41.45
N ASP A 676 -20.89 11.01 42.00
CA ASP A 676 -19.85 10.01 42.25
C ASP A 676 -19.17 9.52 40.96
N ARG A 677 -19.85 9.61 39.82
CA ARG A 677 -19.35 9.18 38.50
C ARG A 677 -18.65 10.26 37.68
N ALA A 678 -18.52 11.46 38.25
CA ALA A 678 -17.83 12.58 37.61
C ALA A 678 -16.36 12.24 37.28
N ASP A 679 -15.66 11.56 38.20
CA ASP A 679 -14.32 11.00 37.96
C ASP A 679 -14.44 9.56 37.47
N TRP A 680 -14.06 9.33 36.22
CA TRP A 680 -14.11 8.00 35.60
C TRP A 680 -13.25 6.96 36.35
N LYS A 681 -12.19 7.39 37.06
CA LYS A 681 -11.34 6.48 37.84
C LYS A 681 -12.00 6.00 39.13
N ALA A 682 -12.98 6.77 39.63
CA ALA A 682 -13.73 6.43 40.84
C ALA A 682 -14.87 5.44 40.56
N CYS A 683 -15.16 5.12 39.29
CA CYS A 683 -16.22 4.20 38.89
C CYS A 683 -15.70 3.07 37.98
N PRO A 684 -14.79 2.23 38.48
CA PRO A 684 -14.31 1.08 37.73
C PRO A 684 -15.45 0.10 37.46
N GLN A 685 -15.45 -0.48 36.25
CA GLN A 685 -16.24 -1.64 35.91
C GLN A 685 -15.30 -2.82 35.71
N SER A 686 -15.77 -4.03 36.01
CA SER A 686 -15.07 -5.25 35.61
C SER A 686 -15.11 -5.41 34.10
N GLU A 687 -14.13 -6.12 33.53
CA GLU A 687 -14.09 -6.37 32.09
C GLU A 687 -15.34 -7.12 31.59
N ASP A 688 -15.91 -8.01 32.41
CA ASP A 688 -17.15 -8.72 32.07
C ASP A 688 -18.37 -7.80 32.05
N GLU A 689 -18.44 -6.80 32.94
CA GLU A 689 -19.47 -5.75 32.88
C GLU A 689 -19.30 -4.90 31.62
N GLU A 690 -18.07 -4.48 31.33
CA GLU A 690 -17.73 -3.73 30.13
C GLU A 690 -18.13 -4.49 28.84
N LYS A 691 -17.84 -5.80 28.76
CA LYS A 691 -18.23 -6.66 27.63
C LYS A 691 -19.75 -6.78 27.49
N ARG A 692 -20.47 -6.96 28.59
CA ARG A 692 -21.94 -7.03 28.57
C ARG A 692 -22.55 -5.72 28.10
N ASP A 693 -22.07 -4.59 28.62
CA ASP A 693 -22.54 -3.26 28.21
C ASP A 693 -22.23 -2.99 26.73
N ALA A 694 -21.01 -3.32 26.28
CA ALA A 694 -20.62 -3.20 24.88
C ALA A 694 -21.50 -4.04 23.95
N GLN A 695 -21.80 -5.29 24.33
CA GLN A 695 -22.66 -6.14 23.52
C GLN A 695 -24.11 -5.63 23.49
N ALA A 696 -24.64 -5.17 24.63
CA ALA A 696 -25.97 -4.59 24.70
C ALA A 696 -26.09 -3.34 23.83
N PHE A 697 -25.08 -2.45 23.88
CA PHE A 697 -25.04 -1.25 23.06
C PHE A 697 -24.89 -1.58 21.56
N LYS A 698 -24.01 -2.52 21.19
CA LYS A 698 -23.86 -2.99 19.80
C LYS A 698 -25.18 -3.48 19.22
N ASN A 699 -25.89 -4.32 19.96
CA ASN A 699 -27.18 -4.85 19.54
C ASN A 699 -28.20 -3.73 19.29
N ALA A 700 -28.23 -2.72 20.17
CA ALA A 700 -29.14 -1.59 20.04
C ALA A 700 -28.73 -0.59 18.94
N PHE A 701 -27.43 -0.42 18.69
CA PHE A 701 -26.90 0.49 17.68
C PHE A 701 -26.94 -0.09 16.26
N ARG A 702 -27.08 -1.41 16.12
CA ARG A 702 -26.99 -2.14 14.84
C ARG A 702 -27.85 -1.56 13.71
N GLU A 703 -29.09 -1.13 14.01
CA GLU A 703 -30.00 -0.56 12.99
C GLU A 703 -29.62 0.87 12.56
N PHE A 704 -28.74 1.52 13.31
CA PHE A 704 -28.28 2.89 13.07
C PHE A 704 -26.85 2.92 12.52
N ASP A 705 -26.15 1.79 12.53
CA ASP A 705 -24.74 1.68 12.22
C ASP A 705 -24.49 1.69 10.71
N PHE A 706 -24.20 2.88 10.17
CA PHE A 706 -23.93 3.08 8.75
C PHE A 706 -22.64 2.43 8.26
N THR A 707 -21.77 1.94 9.16
CA THR A 707 -20.53 1.25 8.76
C THR A 707 -20.78 -0.21 8.36
N MET A 708 -22.00 -0.70 8.54
CA MET A 708 -22.43 -2.03 8.13
C MET A 708 -23.13 -2.05 6.77
N ASP A 709 -23.38 -0.88 6.17
CA ASP A 709 -24.08 -0.71 4.89
C ASP A 709 -23.20 -0.92 3.65
#